data_AF-A0A7C3CXI8-F1
#
_entry.id   AF-A0A7C3CXI8-F1
#
_cell.length_a   1.000
_cell.length_b   1.000
_cell.length_c   1.000
_cell.angle_alpha   90.00
_cell.angle_beta   90.00
_cell.angle_gamma   90.00
#
_symmetry.space_group_name_H-M   'P 1'
#
loop_
_entity.id
_entity.type
_entity.pdbx_description
1 polymer ?
#
loop_
_entity_poly.entity_id
_entity_poly.type
_entity_poly.pdbx_seq_one_letter_code
_entity_poly.pdbx_strand_id
1 'polypeptide(L)'
;MILKGKLIAETPLYRGNARKTLFTRDADGSHRLISLAGEISGTAQSLMDAFLGRSRDGRNTGLLNRLWQRLYGDPLPEKLISRVTCKLREESYPRDRFFDLRMGLKLDEDRWAAISNANYKMETVFRHSAFDLTLTVDDALLQRDENQARLYYLLRELQAGRFWFGAGKSKGLGRLRLEMDLPFPAPETPPAVNPAANHLRLALRFNALNPVLVGWNWGKVDPDAPAFAAVEGQVLVQALRDIPLPIRQRLEMSLSGPILSPEDWKKRLAQFLPRTIAIWLMEQSSGRAEVWTLTRAAASKLGRGKYGLPKKVMAKIEPLVDQPFPSRQAAQEAFDEALGKDAKQTKRILKVLTKGEQAGYVLNRDAWQEVAEGLGLDPALGDQIAARIDDEAALVEILAPACQKVMPRLNEQIDQQITLIRSDSWVDAELATREEHLRIKTMLLEGKITEQQWGDADQVPEGVSRAVWRDFVKEHRRVRYRHMVHPGNLRKSIANDQNFIAFLKGYRDRARQELSQPYNIDFRAGGPNKRIISRKYGKPYDTVFMRMLSWSLSSEEEGAWEVYIPGSTLKGAFRKRAAQVLKTVWGETRETREVLDRLFGAQGRRGLVFFSDAYLTDPYDPERAWCSMDGVKMDPKTGQPIETAKRDYLFAYGQHLTFQLRLDLQDIREGDREALALLAHLLRDFSRGDIPIGGEKTSGFGWVQATVHDLTWLTADPGGVSEMLFGERFLTKDGIWQRLDLSGEEAAAALTFDRPLVPPKAAVRATPPRAEAGFISHRAFGGYCGMLHIEAEVLTPLHVRESGEPSRRAQLADGRVNGWDFFSLSPPAAEHRPEARQYALPSHSLRGMIRHLYTIASDAREESADISRLNPADSLFGWVGKGPNQAIAGRLSFGFAHFAEPELAWFQVPYPYGQWRYHGDQWVQERGASAT
;
A
#
# COMPACT_ATOMS: atom_id res chain seq x y z
N MET A 1 37.39 4.45 -24.00
CA MET A 1 37.10 4.95 -22.64
C MET A 1 36.03 4.09 -21.99
N ILE A 2 35.99 4.05 -20.64
CA ILE A 2 34.90 3.44 -19.87
C ILE A 2 34.31 4.49 -18.93
N LEU A 3 33.00 4.74 -19.05
CA LEU A 3 32.24 5.62 -18.15
C LEU A 3 31.50 4.77 -17.12
N LYS A 4 31.53 5.16 -15.84
CA LYS A 4 30.80 4.49 -14.75
C LYS A 4 29.94 5.49 -13.99
N GLY A 5 28.76 5.07 -13.54
CA GLY A 5 27.85 5.90 -12.75
C GLY A 5 26.67 5.09 -12.22
N LYS A 6 25.73 5.77 -11.56
CA LYS A 6 24.49 5.19 -11.03
C LYS A 6 23.29 5.77 -11.76
N LEU A 7 22.26 4.96 -12.02
CA LEU A 7 20.93 5.45 -12.37
C LEU A 7 20.01 5.30 -11.17
N ILE A 8 19.34 6.39 -10.77
CA ILE A 8 18.39 6.42 -9.66
C ILE A 8 16.97 6.48 -10.22
N ALA A 9 16.07 5.63 -9.72
CA ALA A 9 14.65 5.64 -10.06
C ALA A 9 13.91 6.82 -9.39
N GLU A 10 13.84 7.98 -10.05
CA GLU A 10 13.05 9.13 -9.57
C GLU A 10 11.54 8.80 -9.44
N THR A 11 11.08 7.81 -10.23
CA THR A 11 9.74 7.20 -10.16
C THR A 11 9.85 5.68 -10.38
N PRO A 12 8.92 4.85 -9.86
CA PRO A 12 8.96 3.40 -10.04
C PRO A 12 8.99 2.94 -11.50
N LEU A 13 9.71 1.85 -11.75
CA LEU A 13 9.98 1.35 -13.09
C LEU A 13 9.07 0.16 -13.42
N TYR A 14 8.31 0.25 -14.51
CA TYR A 14 7.51 -0.87 -15.04
C TYR A 14 8.07 -1.38 -16.37
N ARG A 15 8.16 -2.70 -16.54
CA ARG A 15 8.60 -3.33 -17.81
C ARG A 15 7.78 -4.58 -18.14
N GLY A 16 6.51 -4.37 -18.50
CA GLY A 16 5.62 -5.42 -18.99
C GLY A 16 4.93 -5.07 -20.31
N ASN A 17 4.57 -6.09 -21.08
CA ASN A 17 4.00 -5.96 -22.43
C ASN A 17 2.48 -6.29 -22.50
N ALA A 18 1.87 -6.73 -21.38
CA ALA A 18 0.46 -7.10 -21.31
C ALA A 18 -0.13 -6.86 -19.90
N ARG A 19 -1.47 -7.01 -19.75
CA ARG A 19 -2.24 -6.71 -18.52
C ARG A 19 -1.90 -7.57 -17.28
N LYS A 20 -1.09 -8.63 -17.43
CA LYS A 20 -0.86 -9.68 -16.42
C LYS A 20 0.63 -10.02 -16.18
N THR A 21 1.59 -9.24 -16.72
CA THR A 21 3.02 -9.58 -16.65
C THR A 21 3.75 -8.91 -15.48
N LEU A 22 4.31 -9.73 -14.59
CA LEU A 22 5.45 -9.40 -13.74
C LEU A 22 6.70 -9.05 -14.57
N PHE A 23 7.79 -8.67 -13.89
CA PHE A 23 9.12 -8.77 -14.50
C PHE A 23 9.40 -10.22 -14.90
N THR A 24 9.93 -10.42 -16.11
CA THR A 24 10.45 -11.71 -16.54
C THR A 24 11.71 -12.04 -15.75
N ARG A 25 11.52 -12.89 -14.73
CA ARG A 25 12.56 -13.59 -13.97
C ARG A 25 13.26 -14.62 -14.86
N ASP A 26 14.27 -15.26 -14.29
CA ASP A 26 15.41 -15.80 -15.04
C ASP A 26 15.07 -17.04 -15.88
N ALA A 27 16.05 -17.62 -16.59
CA ALA A 27 15.84 -18.59 -17.69
C ALA A 27 14.67 -19.60 -17.49
N ASP A 28 14.64 -20.29 -16.34
CA ASP A 28 13.63 -21.27 -15.91
C ASP A 28 12.56 -20.72 -14.93
N GLY A 29 12.76 -19.52 -14.38
CA GLY A 29 11.93 -18.88 -13.36
C GLY A 29 12.34 -19.14 -11.90
N SER A 30 13.48 -19.81 -11.66
CA SER A 30 13.98 -20.12 -10.30
C SER A 30 14.66 -18.92 -9.61
N HIS A 31 15.56 -18.24 -10.33
CA HIS A 31 16.29 -17.09 -9.80
C HIS A 31 15.45 -15.80 -9.93
N ARG A 32 15.40 -15.04 -8.82
CA ARG A 32 14.58 -13.82 -8.65
C ARG A 32 15.43 -12.55 -8.83
N LEU A 33 16.19 -12.43 -9.90
CA LEU A 33 16.99 -11.23 -10.18
C LEU A 33 16.25 -10.26 -11.11
N ILE A 34 16.62 -8.98 -11.06
CA ILE A 34 16.16 -7.93 -11.98
C ILE A 34 17.36 -7.14 -12.47
N SER A 35 17.52 -7.08 -13.80
CA SER A 35 18.29 -6.01 -14.46
C SER A 35 17.33 -5.16 -15.29
N LEU A 36 17.80 -4.03 -15.85
CA LEU A 36 16.97 -3.28 -16.80
C LEU A 36 16.79 -4.04 -18.13
N ALA A 37 17.66 -5.00 -18.45
CA ALA A 37 17.36 -6.03 -19.43
C ALA A 37 16.66 -7.23 -18.79
N GLY A 38 15.96 -8.02 -19.61
CA GLY A 38 15.38 -9.28 -19.15
C GLY A 38 16.41 -10.40 -19.28
N GLU A 39 16.32 -11.38 -18.38
CA GLU A 39 16.89 -12.69 -18.62
C GLU A 39 16.12 -13.40 -19.74
N ILE A 40 16.58 -13.14 -20.96
CA ILE A 40 16.57 -14.09 -22.05
C ILE A 40 18.06 -14.34 -22.34
N SER A 41 18.43 -15.60 -22.60
CA SER A 41 19.78 -16.02 -22.97
C SER A 41 20.39 -15.06 -24.02
N GLY A 42 21.32 -14.21 -23.58
CA GLY A 42 21.69 -12.99 -24.31
C GLY A 42 21.37 -11.68 -23.56
N THR A 43 21.56 -11.64 -22.23
CA THR A 43 21.34 -10.45 -21.39
C THR A 43 22.14 -9.23 -21.86
N ALA A 44 23.38 -9.43 -22.34
CA ALA A 44 24.18 -8.38 -22.97
C ALA A 44 23.52 -7.80 -24.22
N GLN A 45 23.02 -8.64 -25.14
CA GLN A 45 22.31 -8.18 -26.34
C GLN A 45 21.00 -7.47 -25.95
N SER A 46 20.28 -7.95 -24.95
CA SER A 46 19.05 -7.29 -24.46
C SER A 46 19.30 -5.92 -23.81
N LEU A 47 20.47 -5.71 -23.18
CA LEU A 47 20.92 -4.39 -22.70
C LEU A 47 21.27 -3.47 -23.87
N MET A 48 22.04 -3.97 -24.83
CA MET A 48 22.38 -3.26 -26.06
C MET A 48 21.11 -2.85 -26.82
N ASP A 49 20.15 -3.75 -27.00
CA ASP A 49 18.90 -3.47 -27.71
C ASP A 49 18.07 -2.38 -27.01
N ALA A 50 18.04 -2.37 -25.67
CA ALA A 50 17.28 -1.39 -24.89
C ALA A 50 17.89 0.02 -24.93
N PHE A 51 19.21 0.16 -24.89
CA PHE A 51 19.89 1.46 -24.86
C PHE A 51 20.39 1.94 -26.23
N LEU A 52 20.82 1.04 -27.10
CA LEU A 52 21.52 1.30 -28.37
C LEU A 52 20.94 0.56 -29.60
N GLY A 53 19.90 -0.25 -29.42
CA GLY A 53 19.37 -1.11 -30.49
C GLY A 53 18.65 -0.36 -31.60
N ARG A 54 18.42 -1.09 -32.70
CA ARG A 54 17.45 -0.73 -33.74
C ARG A 54 16.80 -2.00 -34.27
N SER A 55 15.46 -2.10 -34.22
CA SER A 55 14.75 -3.22 -34.83
C SER A 55 14.91 -3.22 -36.36
N ARG A 56 14.79 -4.39 -36.99
CA ARG A 56 14.92 -4.55 -38.47
C ARG A 56 13.90 -3.72 -39.27
N ASP A 57 12.76 -3.36 -38.66
CA ASP A 57 11.74 -2.46 -39.24
C ASP A 57 11.90 -0.99 -38.82
N GLY A 58 12.99 -0.64 -38.12
CA GLY A 58 13.30 0.70 -37.64
C GLY A 58 12.42 1.25 -36.53
N ARG A 59 11.32 0.57 -36.14
CA ARG A 59 10.30 1.10 -35.22
C ARG A 59 10.73 1.19 -33.76
N ASN A 60 11.64 0.32 -33.32
CA ASN A 60 12.19 0.32 -31.96
C ASN A 60 13.66 0.74 -31.98
N THR A 61 13.92 2.01 -31.65
CA THR A 61 15.27 2.54 -31.39
C THR A 61 15.58 2.55 -29.89
N GLY A 62 16.79 2.17 -29.52
CA GLY A 62 17.32 2.22 -28.15
C GLY A 62 17.27 3.63 -27.53
N LEU A 63 17.27 3.70 -26.21
CA LEU A 63 17.01 4.94 -25.47
C LEU A 63 18.06 6.05 -25.69
N LEU A 64 19.35 5.71 -25.76
CA LEU A 64 20.42 6.68 -26.00
C LEU A 64 20.38 7.17 -27.45
N ASN A 65 20.24 6.27 -28.42
CA ASN A 65 20.06 6.61 -29.84
C ASN A 65 18.86 7.55 -30.04
N ARG A 66 17.75 7.29 -29.34
CA ARG A 66 16.53 8.10 -29.43
C ARG A 66 16.68 9.48 -28.81
N LEU A 67 17.44 9.60 -27.72
CA LEU A 67 17.73 10.89 -27.10
C LEU A 67 18.76 11.68 -27.91
N TRP A 68 19.79 11.03 -28.45
CA TRP A 68 20.74 11.63 -29.39
C TRP A 68 20.03 12.17 -30.64
N GLN A 69 19.15 11.37 -31.25
CA GLN A 69 18.38 11.80 -32.42
C GLN A 69 17.34 12.88 -32.10
N ARG A 70 16.80 12.92 -30.87
CA ARG A 70 16.00 14.06 -30.39
C ARG A 70 16.86 15.33 -30.37
N LEU A 71 18.04 15.28 -29.73
CA LEU A 71 18.89 16.44 -29.49
C LEU A 71 19.57 16.98 -30.76
N TYR A 72 20.04 16.11 -31.65
CA TYR A 72 20.96 16.49 -32.74
C TYR A 72 20.39 16.23 -34.13
N GLY A 73 19.20 15.63 -34.26
CA GLY A 73 18.59 15.28 -35.55
C GLY A 73 19.21 14.05 -36.23
N ASP A 74 20.50 13.83 -36.02
CA ASP A 74 21.30 12.70 -36.52
C ASP A 74 21.08 11.40 -35.71
N PRO A 75 21.34 10.21 -36.28
CA PRO A 75 21.51 8.99 -35.49
C PRO A 75 22.78 9.05 -34.61
N LEU A 76 22.82 8.26 -33.53
CA LEU A 76 24.07 8.00 -32.81
C LEU A 76 25.05 7.28 -33.75
N PRO A 77 26.32 7.71 -33.87
CA PRO A 77 27.32 7.01 -34.69
C PRO A 77 27.49 5.56 -34.26
N GLU A 78 27.55 4.64 -35.22
CA GLU A 78 27.65 3.21 -34.94
C GLU A 78 28.92 2.90 -34.13
N LYS A 79 28.81 2.09 -33.08
CA LYS A 79 29.89 1.68 -32.17
C LYS A 79 30.50 2.79 -31.28
N LEU A 80 30.11 4.06 -31.41
CA LEU A 80 30.56 5.14 -30.52
C LEU A 80 30.35 4.78 -29.04
N ILE A 81 29.20 4.19 -28.72
CA ILE A 81 29.02 3.42 -27.50
C ILE A 81 28.96 1.94 -27.92
N SER A 82 29.99 1.17 -27.58
CA SER A 82 30.16 -0.22 -28.02
C SER A 82 29.60 -1.25 -27.04
N ARG A 83 29.39 -0.85 -25.78
CA ARG A 83 28.77 -1.69 -24.75
C ARG A 83 28.03 -0.85 -23.70
N VAL A 84 26.89 -1.37 -23.23
CA VAL A 84 26.17 -0.85 -22.05
C VAL A 84 25.95 -2.01 -21.08
N THR A 85 26.23 -1.79 -19.79
CA THR A 85 25.77 -2.67 -18.71
C THR A 85 24.99 -1.86 -17.68
N CYS A 86 23.80 -2.35 -17.29
CA CYS A 86 23.00 -1.73 -16.25
C CYS A 86 22.35 -2.79 -15.36
N LYS A 87 22.73 -2.84 -14.07
CA LYS A 87 22.27 -3.84 -13.09
C LYS A 87 21.64 -3.16 -11.88
N LEU A 88 20.58 -3.72 -11.31
CA LEU A 88 20.05 -3.31 -10.01
C LEU A 88 21.10 -3.64 -8.93
N ARG A 89 21.36 -2.70 -8.03
CA ARG A 89 22.24 -2.88 -6.86
C ARG A 89 21.66 -3.90 -5.89
N GLU A 90 22.53 -4.62 -5.17
CA GLU A 90 22.07 -5.60 -4.17
C GLU A 90 21.33 -4.89 -3.02
N GLU A 91 21.82 -3.69 -2.65
CA GLU A 91 21.18 -2.76 -1.69
C GLU A 91 19.81 -2.21 -2.15
N SER A 92 19.29 -2.63 -3.31
CA SER A 92 17.99 -2.21 -3.86
C SER A 92 17.04 -3.38 -4.15
N TYR A 93 17.33 -4.58 -3.63
CA TYR A 93 16.39 -5.71 -3.60
C TYR A 93 15.71 -5.80 -2.21
N PRO A 94 14.37 -5.94 -2.13
CA PRO A 94 13.70 -6.34 -0.90
C PRO A 94 14.09 -7.78 -0.51
N ARG A 95 14.02 -8.14 0.78
CA ARG A 95 14.51 -9.43 1.29
C ARG A 95 13.84 -10.64 0.61
N ASP A 96 12.56 -10.53 0.28
CA ASP A 96 11.77 -11.57 -0.42
C ASP A 96 11.96 -11.58 -1.96
N ARG A 97 12.61 -10.53 -2.50
CA ARG A 97 12.76 -10.22 -3.92
C ARG A 97 11.42 -10.04 -4.68
N PHE A 98 10.42 -9.47 -4.02
CA PHE A 98 9.14 -9.04 -4.59
C PHE A 98 8.92 -7.52 -4.41
N PHE A 99 8.76 -6.81 -5.53
CA PHE A 99 8.69 -5.34 -5.58
C PHE A 99 7.24 -4.81 -5.43
N ASP A 100 7.01 -3.51 -5.70
CA ASP A 100 5.70 -2.85 -5.56
C ASP A 100 4.63 -3.44 -6.52
N LEU A 101 3.38 -3.58 -6.06
CA LEU A 101 2.22 -3.89 -6.91
C LEU A 101 1.39 -2.63 -7.17
N ARG A 102 1.69 -1.96 -8.28
CA ARG A 102 0.86 -0.87 -8.77
C ARG A 102 -0.37 -1.41 -9.51
N MET A 103 -1.55 -0.98 -9.08
CA MET A 103 -2.82 -1.31 -9.73
C MET A 103 -3.48 -0.08 -10.35
N GLY A 104 -4.33 -0.31 -11.35
CA GLY A 104 -5.19 0.73 -11.90
C GLY A 104 -6.54 0.20 -12.35
N LEU A 105 -7.58 0.93 -11.99
CA LEU A 105 -8.93 0.71 -12.49
C LEU A 105 -9.00 1.05 -13.99
N LYS A 106 -9.71 0.24 -14.78
CA LYS A 106 -10.25 0.72 -16.06
C LYS A 106 -11.72 1.08 -15.86
N LEU A 107 -12.03 2.36 -15.94
CA LEU A 107 -13.42 2.82 -15.94
C LEU A 107 -14.04 2.71 -17.34
N ASP A 108 -15.36 2.60 -17.35
CA ASP A 108 -16.20 2.85 -18.51
C ASP A 108 -16.34 4.35 -18.73
N GLU A 109 -16.24 4.84 -19.97
CA GLU A 109 -16.18 6.28 -20.22
C GLU A 109 -17.54 6.98 -20.06
N ASP A 110 -18.65 6.27 -20.32
CA ASP A 110 -20.01 6.80 -20.20
C ASP A 110 -20.70 6.43 -18.87
N ARG A 111 -20.57 5.17 -18.44
CA ARG A 111 -21.18 4.70 -17.17
C ARG A 111 -20.36 5.04 -15.94
N TRP A 112 -19.06 5.33 -16.11
CA TRP A 112 -18.09 5.66 -15.06
C TRP A 112 -17.85 4.62 -13.96
N ALA A 113 -18.50 3.45 -14.03
CA ALA A 113 -18.19 2.29 -13.21
C ALA A 113 -16.86 1.62 -13.64
N ALA A 114 -16.31 0.75 -12.80
CA ALA A 114 -15.20 -0.12 -13.19
C ALA A 114 -15.67 -1.17 -14.21
N ILE A 115 -14.92 -1.34 -15.31
CA ILE A 115 -15.16 -2.42 -16.26
C ILE A 115 -14.60 -3.71 -15.68
N SER A 116 -15.47 -4.71 -15.52
CA SER A 116 -15.10 -6.03 -15.03
C SER A 116 -14.00 -6.66 -15.90
N ASN A 117 -13.04 -7.32 -15.26
CA ASN A 117 -11.87 -7.97 -15.88
C ASN A 117 -11.00 -7.06 -16.79
N ALA A 118 -11.09 -5.72 -16.63
CA ALA A 118 -10.29 -4.76 -17.39
C ALA A 118 -9.29 -3.94 -16.56
N ASN A 119 -9.32 -4.06 -15.23
CA ASN A 119 -8.31 -3.51 -14.32
C ASN A 119 -6.92 -4.09 -14.63
N TYR A 120 -5.86 -3.34 -14.35
CA TYR A 120 -4.48 -3.74 -14.63
C TYR A 120 -3.63 -3.80 -13.36
N LYS A 121 -2.73 -4.79 -13.31
CA LYS A 121 -1.82 -5.12 -12.22
C LYS A 121 -0.38 -5.06 -12.77
N MET A 122 0.53 -4.38 -12.07
CA MET A 122 1.89 -4.07 -12.52
C MET A 122 2.88 -4.24 -11.37
N GLU A 123 3.79 -5.22 -11.44
CA GLU A 123 4.97 -5.25 -10.56
C GLU A 123 5.94 -4.15 -11.02
N THR A 124 6.37 -3.28 -10.10
CA THR A 124 7.28 -2.16 -10.43
C THR A 124 8.44 -2.08 -9.44
N VAL A 125 9.67 -1.95 -9.93
CA VAL A 125 10.82 -1.65 -9.06
C VAL A 125 10.59 -0.31 -8.39
N PHE A 126 10.87 -0.23 -7.08
CA PHE A 126 10.57 0.91 -6.23
C PHE A 126 11.19 2.23 -6.71
N ARG A 127 10.66 3.32 -6.16
CA ARG A 127 11.30 4.64 -6.23
C ARG A 127 12.60 4.59 -5.42
N HIS A 128 13.59 5.39 -5.83
CA HIS A 128 14.95 5.47 -5.28
C HIS A 128 15.84 4.23 -5.44
N SER A 129 15.33 3.08 -5.90
CA SER A 129 16.17 1.94 -6.30
C SER A 129 17.27 2.36 -7.29
N ALA A 130 18.50 1.92 -7.02
CA ALA A 130 19.70 2.37 -7.71
C ALA A 130 20.30 1.27 -8.59
N PHE A 131 20.80 1.67 -9.77
CA PHE A 131 21.36 0.76 -10.76
C PHE A 131 22.77 1.17 -11.15
N ASP A 132 23.74 0.26 -11.10
CA ASP A 132 25.09 0.54 -11.61
C ASP A 132 25.08 0.52 -13.13
N LEU A 133 25.48 1.65 -13.72
CA LEU A 133 25.65 1.87 -15.15
C LEU A 133 27.13 1.85 -15.52
N THR A 134 27.45 1.19 -16.63
CA THR A 134 28.74 1.34 -17.29
C THR A 134 28.54 1.44 -18.80
N LEU A 135 29.20 2.41 -19.43
CA LEU A 135 29.23 2.62 -20.88
C LEU A 135 30.67 2.41 -21.36
N THR A 136 30.88 1.54 -22.35
CA THR A 136 32.15 1.47 -23.09
C THR A 136 32.02 2.35 -24.32
N VAL A 137 32.91 3.33 -24.43
CA VAL A 137 32.92 4.37 -25.46
C VAL A 137 34.16 4.19 -26.32
N ASP A 138 34.02 4.26 -27.64
CA ASP A 138 35.14 4.19 -28.59
C ASP A 138 35.83 5.56 -28.69
N ASP A 139 37.12 5.61 -28.34
CA ASP A 139 37.88 6.87 -28.27
C ASP A 139 38.17 7.46 -29.66
N ALA A 140 38.35 6.61 -30.67
CA ALA A 140 38.66 7.04 -32.03
C ALA A 140 37.43 7.55 -32.79
N LEU A 141 36.23 7.22 -32.34
CA LEU A 141 34.96 7.84 -32.77
C LEU A 141 34.59 9.06 -31.92
N LEU A 142 34.91 9.06 -30.62
CA LEU A 142 34.63 10.17 -29.71
C LEU A 142 35.36 11.46 -30.10
N GLN A 143 36.61 11.34 -30.56
CA GLN A 143 37.43 12.46 -31.04
C GLN A 143 37.13 12.89 -32.50
N ARG A 144 36.06 12.38 -33.11
CA ARG A 144 35.60 12.85 -34.43
C ARG A 144 34.44 13.82 -34.29
N ASP A 145 34.38 14.76 -35.23
CA ASP A 145 33.28 15.70 -35.37
C ASP A 145 32.97 16.40 -34.03
N GLU A 146 31.70 16.55 -33.67
CA GLU A 146 31.27 17.07 -32.37
C GLU A 146 31.05 15.96 -31.32
N ASN A 147 31.49 14.71 -31.54
CA ASN A 147 30.97 13.55 -30.79
C ASN A 147 31.23 13.61 -29.28
N GLN A 148 32.38 14.14 -28.83
CA GLN A 148 32.62 14.38 -27.40
C GLN A 148 31.65 15.41 -26.80
N ALA A 149 31.40 16.52 -27.49
CA ALA A 149 30.48 17.57 -27.05
C ALA A 149 29.01 17.07 -27.07
N ARG A 150 28.62 16.32 -28.10
CA ARG A 150 27.31 15.67 -28.21
C ARG A 150 27.10 14.59 -27.12
N LEU A 151 28.14 13.83 -26.76
CA LEU A 151 28.07 12.88 -25.64
C LEU A 151 28.01 13.59 -24.29
N TYR A 152 28.72 14.71 -24.10
CA TYR A 152 28.62 15.54 -22.89
C TYR A 152 27.18 15.95 -22.62
N TYR A 153 26.53 16.62 -23.58
CA TYR A 153 25.16 17.08 -23.38
C TYR A 153 24.11 15.95 -23.34
N LEU A 154 24.36 14.80 -23.98
CA LEU A 154 23.55 13.59 -23.78
C LEU A 154 23.58 13.15 -22.30
N LEU A 155 24.76 13.14 -21.68
CA LEU A 155 24.92 12.77 -20.27
C LEU A 155 24.36 13.85 -19.33
N ARG A 156 24.40 15.14 -19.72
CA ARG A 156 23.72 16.23 -18.98
C ARG A 156 22.19 16.08 -18.98
N GLU A 157 21.56 15.70 -20.10
CA GLU A 157 20.12 15.39 -20.12
C GLU A 157 19.76 14.23 -19.17
N LEU A 158 20.63 13.21 -19.09
CA LEU A 158 20.50 12.09 -18.16
C LEU A 158 20.67 12.53 -16.70
N GLN A 159 21.65 13.39 -16.40
CA GLN A 159 21.87 13.96 -15.05
C GLN A 159 20.71 14.89 -14.62
N ALA A 160 20.07 15.58 -15.57
CA ALA A 160 18.87 16.39 -15.32
C ALA A 160 17.57 15.56 -15.24
N GLY A 161 17.67 14.23 -15.34
CA GLY A 161 16.54 13.31 -15.28
C GLY A 161 15.53 13.46 -16.43
N ARG A 162 15.93 14.00 -17.59
CA ARG A 162 15.07 14.21 -18.76
C ARG A 162 14.94 12.95 -19.63
N PHE A 163 15.02 11.76 -19.03
CA PHE A 163 14.88 10.48 -19.71
C PHE A 163 14.01 9.47 -18.94
N TRP A 164 13.31 8.63 -19.70
CA TRP A 164 12.33 7.67 -19.18
C TRP A 164 12.58 6.27 -19.76
N PHE A 165 12.70 5.27 -18.89
CA PHE A 165 12.80 3.85 -19.21
C PHE A 165 11.42 3.16 -19.22
N GLY A 166 11.35 1.91 -19.69
CA GLY A 166 10.20 1.02 -19.46
C GLY A 166 8.89 1.41 -20.15
N ALA A 167 7.78 0.96 -19.56
CA ALA A 167 6.40 1.17 -20.02
C ALA A 167 5.63 2.10 -19.07
N GLY A 168 4.52 2.66 -19.53
CA GLY A 168 3.67 3.55 -18.72
C GLY A 168 4.23 4.96 -18.47
N LYS A 169 5.28 5.37 -19.21
CA LYS A 169 6.05 6.62 -19.02
C LYS A 169 5.21 7.87 -18.72
N SER A 170 4.12 8.07 -19.46
CA SER A 170 3.23 9.23 -19.29
C SER A 170 2.15 9.05 -18.21
N LYS A 171 2.29 8.08 -17.30
CA LYS A 171 1.40 7.77 -16.16
C LYS A 171 2.13 7.81 -14.80
N GLY A 172 3.31 8.45 -14.71
CA GLY A 172 4.08 8.55 -13.46
C GLY A 172 5.16 7.49 -13.28
N LEU A 173 5.57 6.79 -14.34
CA LEU A 173 6.51 5.65 -14.26
C LEU A 173 7.78 5.89 -15.09
N GLY A 174 8.86 5.21 -14.72
CA GLY A 174 10.04 5.04 -15.58
C GLY A 174 11.03 6.19 -15.65
N ARG A 175 10.78 7.34 -15.01
CA ARG A 175 11.74 8.45 -14.93
C ARG A 175 12.98 8.03 -14.14
N LEU A 176 14.15 8.29 -14.69
CA LEU A 176 15.45 7.99 -14.13
C LEU A 176 16.31 9.26 -14.07
N ARG A 177 17.31 9.29 -13.18
CA ARG A 177 18.36 10.32 -13.12
C ARG A 177 19.74 9.66 -13.07
N LEU A 178 20.72 10.23 -13.75
CA LEU A 178 22.12 9.78 -13.74
C LEU A 178 22.93 10.50 -12.66
N GLU A 179 23.75 9.75 -11.95
CA GLU A 179 24.83 10.23 -11.07
C GLU A 179 26.15 9.68 -11.62
N MET A 180 27.01 10.56 -12.12
CA MET A 180 28.25 10.21 -12.83
C MET A 180 29.14 11.43 -12.89
N ASP A 181 30.41 11.27 -12.51
CA ASP A 181 31.44 12.28 -12.79
C ASP A 181 31.81 12.18 -14.27
N LEU A 182 31.74 13.31 -14.99
CA LEU A 182 32.02 13.34 -16.43
C LEU A 182 33.53 13.52 -16.63
N PRO A 183 34.26 12.55 -17.24
CA PRO A 183 35.72 12.58 -17.31
C PRO A 183 36.27 13.48 -18.43
N PHE A 184 35.44 14.34 -18.99
CA PHE A 184 35.80 15.37 -19.97
C PHE A 184 35.02 16.66 -19.65
N PRO A 185 35.65 17.84 -19.83
CA PRO A 185 35.06 19.12 -19.42
C PRO A 185 33.83 19.48 -20.27
N ALA A 186 33.11 20.51 -19.83
CA ALA A 186 32.12 21.17 -20.67
C ALA A 186 32.80 21.72 -21.95
N PRO A 187 32.25 21.49 -23.15
CA PRO A 187 32.83 22.01 -24.37
C PRO A 187 32.64 23.52 -24.47
N GLU A 188 33.70 24.24 -24.84
CA GLU A 188 33.72 25.71 -24.96
C GLU A 188 32.65 26.24 -25.93
N THR A 189 32.47 25.52 -27.05
CA THR A 189 31.39 25.75 -28.01
C THR A 189 30.36 24.62 -27.91
N PRO A 190 29.07 24.89 -27.63
CA PRO A 190 28.02 23.87 -27.69
C PRO A 190 27.87 23.31 -29.11
N PRO A 191 27.58 22.00 -29.26
CA PRO A 191 27.41 21.37 -30.56
C PRO A 191 26.12 21.83 -31.25
N ALA A 192 26.00 21.60 -32.56
CA ALA A 192 24.77 21.85 -33.30
C ALA A 192 23.57 21.05 -32.73
N VAL A 193 22.44 21.73 -32.52
CA VAL A 193 21.23 21.18 -31.88
C VAL A 193 20.07 21.19 -32.89
N ASN A 194 19.22 20.16 -32.86
CA ASN A 194 17.96 20.11 -33.59
C ASN A 194 17.01 21.21 -33.08
N PRO A 195 16.58 22.19 -33.90
CA PRO A 195 15.71 23.29 -33.46
C PRO A 195 14.35 22.83 -32.93
N ALA A 196 13.85 21.68 -33.40
CA ALA A 196 12.60 21.09 -32.90
C ALA A 196 12.75 20.37 -31.53
N ALA A 197 13.94 20.37 -30.93
CA ALA A 197 14.16 19.86 -29.59
C ALA A 197 13.76 20.91 -28.54
N ASN A 198 12.79 20.57 -27.69
CA ASN A 198 12.38 21.40 -26.57
C ASN A 198 11.80 20.57 -25.42
N HIS A 199 11.60 21.20 -24.27
CA HIS A 199 11.09 20.59 -23.04
C HIS A 199 10.37 21.63 -22.18
N LEU A 200 9.08 21.41 -21.91
CA LEU A 200 8.32 22.19 -20.92
C LEU A 200 8.14 21.35 -19.66
N ARG A 201 8.52 21.90 -18.51
CA ARG A 201 8.23 21.34 -17.18
C ARG A 201 7.30 22.30 -16.44
N LEU A 202 6.23 21.76 -15.87
CA LEU A 202 5.36 22.45 -14.93
C LEU A 202 5.44 21.73 -13.58
N ALA A 203 5.56 22.47 -12.50
CA ALA A 203 5.37 21.97 -11.14
C ALA A 203 4.11 22.60 -10.56
N LEU A 204 3.18 21.75 -10.12
CA LEU A 204 1.91 22.16 -9.53
C LEU A 204 1.88 21.76 -8.05
N ARG A 205 1.20 22.56 -7.23
CA ARG A 205 0.86 22.23 -5.85
C ARG A 205 -0.64 22.32 -5.64
N PHE A 206 -1.20 21.38 -4.89
CA PHE A 206 -2.57 21.42 -4.36
C PHE A 206 -2.58 20.86 -2.94
N ASN A 207 -3.52 21.31 -2.11
CA ASN A 207 -3.69 20.79 -0.75
C ASN A 207 -5.00 20.00 -0.59
N ALA A 208 -5.28 19.52 0.62
CA ALA A 208 -6.48 18.77 0.96
C ALA A 208 -7.55 19.62 1.68
N LEU A 209 -7.72 20.89 1.31
CA LEU A 209 -8.74 21.79 1.90
C LEU A 209 -10.19 21.31 1.74
N ASN A 210 -10.44 20.39 0.81
CA ASN A 210 -11.65 19.59 0.70
C ASN A 210 -11.22 18.11 0.74
N PRO A 211 -11.89 17.23 1.52
CA PRO A 211 -11.45 15.85 1.76
C PRO A 211 -10.98 15.11 0.50
N VAL A 212 -9.73 14.66 0.50
CA VAL A 212 -9.17 13.89 -0.62
C VAL A 212 -9.15 12.42 -0.26
N LEU A 213 -9.79 11.60 -1.08
CA LEU A 213 -9.81 10.14 -0.95
C LEU A 213 -9.29 9.51 -2.24
N VAL A 214 -7.97 9.51 -2.41
CA VAL A 214 -7.30 8.69 -3.43
C VAL A 214 -6.92 7.38 -2.73
N GLY A 215 -7.70 6.32 -2.96
CA GLY A 215 -7.50 5.02 -2.35
C GLY A 215 -7.96 3.89 -3.28
N TRP A 216 -7.31 2.74 -3.18
CA TRP A 216 -7.99 1.47 -3.40
C TRP A 216 -8.54 1.02 -2.05
N ASN A 217 -9.67 0.33 -2.05
CA ASN A 217 -10.29 -0.13 -0.82
C ASN A 217 -9.60 -1.41 -0.31
N TRP A 218 -8.31 -1.30 0.05
CA TRP A 218 -7.70 -2.26 0.98
C TRP A 218 -8.54 -2.25 2.27
N GLY A 219 -8.61 -3.37 2.99
CA GLY A 219 -9.37 -3.44 4.23
C GLY A 219 -10.88 -3.62 4.03
N LYS A 220 -11.41 -3.48 2.80
CA LYS A 220 -12.83 -3.70 2.55
C LYS A 220 -13.20 -5.17 2.77
N VAL A 221 -13.88 -5.41 3.89
CA VAL A 221 -14.69 -6.60 4.11
C VAL A 221 -15.89 -6.56 3.15
N ASP A 222 -16.11 -7.66 2.45
CA ASP A 222 -17.32 -7.85 1.65
C ASP A 222 -18.39 -8.49 2.55
N PRO A 223 -19.49 -7.80 2.92
CA PRO A 223 -20.46 -8.32 3.88
C PRO A 223 -21.23 -9.55 3.34
N ASP A 224 -21.29 -9.71 2.02
CA ASP A 224 -21.94 -10.84 1.34
C ASP A 224 -20.98 -12.03 1.13
N ALA A 225 -19.68 -11.90 1.46
CA ALA A 225 -18.73 -13.00 1.34
C ALA A 225 -18.86 -14.00 2.51
N PRO A 226 -19.00 -15.31 2.23
CA PRO A 226 -19.16 -16.31 3.28
C PRO A 226 -17.93 -16.37 4.18
N ALA A 227 -18.16 -16.33 5.50
CA ALA A 227 -17.09 -16.35 6.48
C ALA A 227 -16.38 -17.72 6.52
N PHE A 228 -15.04 -17.67 6.52
CA PHE A 228 -14.10 -18.79 6.63
C PHE A 228 -14.04 -19.79 5.46
N ALA A 229 -12.95 -19.66 4.68
CA ALA A 229 -12.23 -20.79 4.12
C ALA A 229 -10.74 -20.60 4.42
N ALA A 230 -10.08 -21.62 4.99
CA ALA A 230 -8.63 -21.74 5.19
C ALA A 230 -7.89 -20.50 5.78
N VAL A 231 -8.16 -20.16 7.04
CA VAL A 231 -7.17 -19.41 7.86
C VAL A 231 -6.20 -20.42 8.47
N GLU A 232 -4.92 -20.33 8.14
CA GLU A 232 -3.87 -21.11 8.81
C GLU A 232 -3.45 -20.43 10.11
N GLY A 233 -3.35 -21.19 11.20
CA GLY A 233 -3.00 -20.64 12.52
C GLY A 233 -1.61 -20.02 12.58
N GLN A 234 -0.71 -20.38 11.65
CA GLN A 234 0.62 -19.77 11.56
C GLN A 234 0.53 -18.25 11.34
N VAL A 235 -0.42 -17.81 10.50
CA VAL A 235 -0.67 -16.40 10.18
C VAL A 235 -1.14 -15.62 11.41
N LEU A 236 -1.81 -16.28 12.36
CA LEU A 236 -2.18 -15.67 13.63
C LEU A 236 -1.00 -15.59 14.60
N VAL A 237 -0.20 -16.66 14.75
CA VAL A 237 0.97 -16.62 15.65
C VAL A 237 1.98 -15.57 15.20
N GLN A 238 2.26 -15.47 13.90
CA GLN A 238 3.19 -14.49 13.34
C GLN A 238 2.77 -13.04 13.63
N ALA A 239 1.47 -12.77 13.65
CA ALA A 239 0.88 -11.46 13.93
C ALA A 239 1.00 -11.03 15.40
N LEU A 240 1.27 -11.94 16.35
CA LEU A 240 1.44 -11.64 17.78
C LEU A 240 2.80 -10.98 18.03
N ARG A 241 2.91 -9.70 17.68
CA ARG A 241 4.16 -8.92 17.72
C ARG A 241 4.81 -8.88 19.11
N ASP A 242 4.00 -8.96 20.17
CA ASP A 242 4.40 -8.91 21.57
C ASP A 242 5.10 -10.20 22.09
N ILE A 243 5.06 -11.30 21.33
CA ILE A 243 5.67 -12.58 21.74
C ILE A 243 7.12 -12.64 21.22
N PRO A 244 8.15 -12.83 22.08
CA PRO A 244 9.53 -12.98 21.65
C PRO A 244 9.70 -14.06 20.56
N LEU A 245 10.59 -13.80 19.60
CA LEU A 245 10.71 -14.61 18.38
C LEU A 245 10.94 -16.12 18.66
N PRO A 246 11.79 -16.54 19.62
CA PRO A 246 11.99 -17.96 19.93
C PRO A 246 10.73 -18.66 20.46
N ILE A 247 9.89 -17.96 21.22
CA ILE A 247 8.62 -18.48 21.73
C ILE A 247 7.58 -18.51 20.61
N ARG A 248 7.53 -17.47 19.77
CA ARG A 248 6.64 -17.37 18.60
C ARG A 248 6.85 -18.54 17.63
N GLN A 249 8.10 -18.87 17.31
CA GLN A 249 8.44 -20.02 16.44
C GLN A 249 7.97 -21.37 17.00
N ARG A 250 8.09 -21.60 18.31
CA ARG A 250 7.58 -22.83 18.97
C ARG A 250 6.04 -22.87 19.01
N LEU A 251 5.39 -21.73 19.14
CA LEU A 251 3.93 -21.61 19.04
C LEU A 251 3.44 -21.87 17.61
N GLU A 252 4.14 -21.42 16.57
CA GLU A 252 3.84 -21.76 15.18
C GLU A 252 3.82 -23.28 14.99
N MET A 253 4.89 -23.98 15.37
CA MET A 253 4.95 -25.47 15.31
C MET A 253 3.77 -26.17 16.03
N SER A 254 3.20 -25.55 17.07
CA SER A 254 2.11 -26.10 17.88
C SER A 254 0.71 -25.69 17.41
N LEU A 255 0.58 -24.61 16.63
CA LEU A 255 -0.69 -23.95 16.31
C LEU A 255 -0.92 -23.68 14.81
N SER A 256 0.02 -24.01 13.91
CA SER A 256 -0.06 -23.70 12.47
C SER A 256 -1.29 -24.23 11.71
N GLY A 257 -1.99 -25.24 12.24
CA GLY A 257 -3.09 -25.93 11.55
C GLY A 257 -4.27 -25.02 11.16
N PRO A 258 -5.14 -25.49 10.23
CA PRO A 258 -6.29 -24.73 9.76
C PRO A 258 -7.31 -24.45 10.87
N ILE A 259 -7.79 -23.21 10.93
CA ILE A 259 -8.73 -22.74 11.94
C ILE A 259 -10.17 -23.00 11.49
N LEU A 260 -10.84 -23.91 12.21
CA LEU A 260 -12.27 -24.15 12.12
C LEU A 260 -13.09 -23.21 13.04
N SER A 261 -12.46 -22.69 14.10
CA SER A 261 -13.10 -21.85 15.13
C SER A 261 -12.07 -20.91 15.76
N PRO A 262 -12.26 -19.57 15.69
CA PRO A 262 -11.41 -18.60 16.37
C PRO A 262 -11.32 -18.82 17.89
N GLU A 263 -12.45 -19.09 18.54
CA GLU A 263 -12.51 -19.22 20.00
C GLU A 263 -11.76 -20.46 20.49
N ASP A 264 -11.81 -21.57 19.75
CA ASP A 264 -11.08 -22.78 20.12
C ASP A 264 -9.58 -22.66 19.82
N TRP A 265 -9.20 -21.83 18.84
CA TRP A 265 -7.80 -21.47 18.61
C TRP A 265 -7.25 -20.54 19.72
N LYS A 266 -8.02 -19.53 20.16
CA LYS A 266 -7.69 -18.67 21.33
C LYS A 266 -7.53 -19.48 22.61
N LYS A 267 -8.45 -20.43 22.88
CA LYS A 267 -8.35 -21.36 24.03
C LYS A 267 -7.07 -22.18 23.97
N ARG A 268 -6.70 -22.71 22.80
CA ARG A 268 -5.42 -23.42 22.61
C ARG A 268 -4.23 -22.50 22.88
N LEU A 269 -4.18 -21.29 22.32
CA LEU A 269 -3.08 -20.35 22.60
C LEU A 269 -2.93 -20.08 24.10
N ALA A 270 -4.02 -19.86 24.82
CA ALA A 270 -4.00 -19.64 26.27
C ALA A 270 -3.43 -20.85 27.06
N GLN A 271 -3.61 -22.08 26.55
CA GLN A 271 -3.06 -23.31 27.14
C GLN A 271 -1.59 -23.55 26.77
N PHE A 272 -1.20 -23.26 25.53
CA PHE A 272 0.18 -23.52 25.06
C PHE A 272 1.17 -22.42 25.47
N LEU A 273 0.76 -21.14 25.51
CA LEU A 273 1.66 -20.01 25.78
C LEU A 273 2.48 -20.15 27.09
N PRO A 274 1.91 -20.42 28.28
CA PRO A 274 2.69 -20.56 29.51
C PRO A 274 3.71 -21.69 29.43
N ARG A 275 3.32 -22.79 28.79
CA ARG A 275 4.13 -24.00 28.61
C ARG A 275 5.30 -23.76 27.66
N THR A 276 5.07 -23.06 26.55
CA THR A 276 6.14 -22.71 25.60
C THR A 276 7.16 -21.76 26.21
N ILE A 277 6.73 -20.82 27.06
CA ILE A 277 7.62 -19.96 27.84
C ILE A 277 8.46 -20.80 28.83
N ALA A 278 7.82 -21.67 29.62
CA ALA A 278 8.50 -22.54 30.58
C ALA A 278 9.61 -23.38 29.93
N ILE A 279 9.27 -24.13 28.87
CA ILE A 279 10.23 -24.98 28.15
C ILE A 279 11.42 -24.17 27.61
N TRP A 280 11.18 -23.01 27.00
CA TRP A 280 12.27 -22.19 26.47
C TRP A 280 13.16 -21.60 27.58
N LEU A 281 12.57 -21.14 28.70
CA LEU A 281 13.36 -20.68 29.85
C LEU A 281 14.22 -21.80 30.44
N MET A 282 13.70 -23.03 30.56
CA MET A 282 14.49 -24.19 30.99
C MET A 282 15.65 -24.48 30.03
N GLU A 283 15.42 -24.46 28.72
CA GLU A 283 16.47 -24.63 27.70
C GLU A 283 17.57 -23.56 27.84
N GLN A 284 17.21 -22.27 27.88
CA GLN A 284 18.16 -21.15 28.00
C GLN A 284 18.88 -21.08 29.35
N SER A 285 18.32 -21.73 30.38
CA SER A 285 18.85 -21.80 31.74
C SER A 285 19.61 -23.10 32.04
N SER A 286 19.67 -24.03 31.07
CA SER A 286 20.34 -25.31 31.23
C SER A 286 21.86 -25.16 31.12
N GLY A 287 22.58 -25.70 32.10
CA GLY A 287 24.04 -25.62 32.16
C GLY A 287 24.68 -26.84 32.81
N ARG A 288 26.00 -26.79 32.97
CA ARG A 288 26.76 -27.78 33.74
C ARG A 288 27.30 -27.14 35.01
N ALA A 289 26.89 -27.66 36.15
CA ALA A 289 27.39 -27.25 37.46
C ALA A 289 28.50 -28.21 37.92
N GLU A 290 29.51 -27.68 38.60
CA GLU A 290 30.54 -28.49 39.24
C GLU A 290 30.02 -29.04 40.57
N VAL A 291 29.97 -30.37 40.71
CA VAL A 291 29.62 -31.05 41.97
C VAL A 291 30.82 -31.79 42.53
N TRP A 292 30.92 -31.79 43.86
CA TRP A 292 31.96 -32.50 44.61
C TRP A 292 31.32 -33.64 45.39
N THR A 293 31.77 -34.88 45.16
CA THR A 293 31.15 -36.08 45.75
C THR A 293 32.19 -36.93 46.49
N LEU A 294 31.85 -37.38 47.70
CA LEU A 294 32.64 -38.41 48.39
C LEU A 294 32.19 -39.79 47.93
N THR A 295 32.75 -40.28 46.82
CA THR A 295 32.37 -41.61 46.30
C THR A 295 32.69 -42.73 47.29
N ARG A 296 31.88 -43.78 47.30
CA ARG A 296 32.04 -44.99 48.13
C ARG A 296 33.44 -45.63 48.01
N ALA A 297 34.05 -45.54 46.84
CA ALA A 297 35.43 -45.97 46.60
C ALA A 297 36.48 -45.09 47.31
N ALA A 298 36.26 -43.78 47.41
CA ALA A 298 37.10 -42.85 48.18
C ALA A 298 36.89 -43.03 49.69
N ALA A 299 35.64 -43.16 50.15
CA ALA A 299 35.30 -43.43 51.55
C ALA A 299 35.93 -44.76 52.05
N SER A 300 35.83 -45.83 51.26
CA SER A 300 36.45 -47.13 51.56
C SER A 300 37.98 -47.05 51.68
N LYS A 301 38.64 -46.14 50.95
CA LYS A 301 40.08 -45.85 51.08
C LYS A 301 40.41 -45.07 52.36
N LEU A 302 39.56 -44.13 52.78
CA LEU A 302 39.75 -43.40 54.05
C LEU A 302 39.70 -44.31 55.28
N GLY A 303 38.92 -45.39 55.23
CA GLY A 303 38.79 -46.36 56.32
C GLY A 303 39.88 -47.45 56.40
N ARG A 304 40.89 -47.45 55.52
CA ARG A 304 41.90 -48.53 55.41
C ARG A 304 43.34 -48.02 55.54
N GLY A 305 44.24 -48.87 56.05
CA GLY A 305 45.69 -48.60 56.16
C GLY A 305 46.13 -47.95 57.47
N LYS A 306 47.46 -47.77 57.62
CA LYS A 306 48.15 -47.36 58.88
C LYS A 306 47.66 -46.04 59.51
N TYR A 307 47.00 -45.18 58.73
CA TYR A 307 46.46 -43.89 59.18
C TYR A 307 44.95 -43.72 58.87
N GLY A 308 44.21 -44.82 58.70
CA GLY A 308 42.78 -44.79 58.38
C GLY A 308 41.94 -44.00 59.42
N LEU A 309 40.80 -43.46 59.01
CA LEU A 309 39.87 -42.77 59.90
C LEU A 309 39.23 -43.79 60.88
N PRO A 310 39.04 -43.44 62.18
CA PRO A 310 38.41 -44.33 63.15
C PRO A 310 37.01 -44.79 62.72
N LYS A 311 36.60 -46.01 63.09
CA LYS A 311 35.26 -46.54 62.75
C LYS A 311 34.11 -45.61 63.18
N LYS A 312 34.23 -44.89 64.30
CA LYS A 312 33.26 -43.87 64.76
C LYS A 312 33.19 -42.63 63.85
N VAL A 313 34.29 -42.26 63.20
CA VAL A 313 34.35 -41.17 62.21
C VAL A 313 33.77 -41.65 60.88
N MET A 314 34.12 -42.86 60.43
CA MET A 314 33.53 -43.46 59.23
C MET A 314 31.99 -43.58 59.34
N ALA A 315 31.48 -44.06 60.47
CA ALA A 315 30.03 -44.20 60.69
C ALA A 315 29.26 -42.87 60.70
N LYS A 316 29.92 -41.74 61.04
CA LYS A 316 29.33 -40.40 60.97
C LYS A 316 29.24 -39.84 59.55
N ILE A 317 30.17 -40.24 58.66
CA ILE A 317 30.25 -39.72 57.29
C ILE A 317 29.62 -40.63 56.24
N GLU A 318 29.33 -41.89 56.57
CA GLU A 318 28.60 -42.83 55.70
C GLU A 318 27.26 -42.27 55.15
N PRO A 319 26.44 -41.49 55.90
CA PRO A 319 25.25 -40.83 55.35
C PRO A 319 25.53 -39.77 54.28
N LEU A 320 26.76 -39.26 54.21
CA LEU A 320 27.24 -38.24 53.27
C LEU A 320 28.09 -38.85 52.13
N VAL A 321 28.18 -40.19 52.06
CA VAL A 321 28.86 -40.92 50.98
C VAL A 321 27.95 -40.99 49.75
N ASP A 322 28.54 -40.79 48.58
CA ASP A 322 27.86 -40.63 47.28
C ASP A 322 26.93 -39.40 47.15
N GLN A 323 26.78 -38.59 48.20
CA GLN A 323 26.06 -37.31 48.14
C GLN A 323 26.84 -36.24 47.34
N PRO A 324 26.20 -35.53 46.39
CA PRO A 324 26.81 -34.40 45.69
C PRO A 324 26.72 -33.11 46.52
N PHE A 325 27.82 -32.35 46.55
CA PHE A 325 27.89 -31.02 47.16
C PHE A 325 28.15 -29.95 46.09
N PRO A 326 27.44 -28.80 46.11
CA PRO A 326 27.53 -27.75 45.07
C PRO A 326 28.84 -26.95 45.12
N SER A 327 29.63 -27.08 46.19
CA SER A 327 30.98 -26.56 46.26
C SER A 327 31.82 -27.35 47.26
N ARG A 328 33.15 -27.23 47.15
CA ARG A 328 34.09 -27.83 48.11
C ARG A 328 33.97 -27.22 49.52
N GLN A 329 33.42 -26.00 49.63
CA GLN A 329 33.14 -25.35 50.91
C GLN A 329 31.85 -25.90 51.54
N ALA A 330 30.76 -26.04 50.77
CA ALA A 330 29.53 -26.66 51.25
C ALA A 330 29.78 -28.11 51.72
N ALA A 331 30.67 -28.83 51.05
CA ALA A 331 31.15 -30.13 51.52
C ALA A 331 31.90 -30.02 52.87
N GLN A 332 32.84 -29.07 53.02
CA GLN A 332 33.58 -28.86 54.28
C GLN A 332 32.62 -28.60 55.44
N GLU A 333 31.63 -27.74 55.25
CA GLU A 333 30.65 -27.35 56.27
C GLU A 333 29.78 -28.55 56.68
N ALA A 334 29.21 -29.29 55.73
CA ALA A 334 28.40 -30.48 56.01
C ALA A 334 29.20 -31.61 56.71
N PHE A 335 30.45 -31.85 56.30
CA PHE A 335 31.30 -32.84 56.97
C PHE A 335 31.79 -32.35 58.35
N ASP A 336 32.04 -31.05 58.55
CA ASP A 336 32.39 -30.49 59.86
C ASP A 336 31.21 -30.61 60.84
N GLU A 337 29.98 -30.34 60.40
CA GLU A 337 28.77 -30.50 61.21
C GLU A 337 28.56 -31.96 61.63
N ALA A 338 28.57 -32.90 60.67
CA ALA A 338 28.40 -34.33 60.94
C ALA A 338 29.52 -34.91 61.84
N LEU A 339 30.71 -34.32 61.83
CA LEU A 339 31.82 -34.72 62.68
C LEU A 339 31.83 -34.02 64.05
N GLY A 340 31.40 -32.77 64.14
CA GLY A 340 31.38 -31.95 65.35
C GLY A 340 32.76 -31.88 66.02
N LYS A 341 32.89 -32.50 67.20
CA LYS A 341 34.18 -32.57 67.94
C LYS A 341 35.33 -33.25 67.15
N ASP A 342 35.02 -33.97 66.08
CA ASP A 342 35.99 -34.64 65.19
C ASP A 342 36.36 -33.83 63.93
N ALA A 343 35.78 -32.64 63.69
CA ALA A 343 35.88 -31.83 62.46
C ALA A 343 37.32 -31.58 61.94
N LYS A 344 38.33 -31.63 62.80
CA LYS A 344 39.76 -31.61 62.39
C LYS A 344 40.13 -32.70 61.34
N GLN A 345 39.34 -33.76 61.21
CA GLN A 345 39.52 -34.80 60.18
C GLN A 345 38.96 -34.42 58.79
N THR A 346 38.05 -33.44 58.68
CA THR A 346 37.39 -33.08 57.40
C THR A 346 38.37 -32.65 56.31
N LYS A 347 39.47 -31.98 56.69
CA LYS A 347 40.59 -31.63 55.79
C LYS A 347 41.26 -32.84 55.11
N ARG A 348 41.00 -34.07 55.59
CA ARG A 348 41.40 -35.33 54.94
C ARG A 348 40.33 -35.87 53.98
N ILE A 349 39.05 -35.66 54.31
CA ILE A 349 37.91 -36.02 53.46
C ILE A 349 37.89 -35.13 52.21
N LEU A 350 38.06 -33.81 52.37
CA LEU A 350 38.19 -32.86 51.24
C LEU A 350 39.29 -33.21 50.24
N LYS A 351 40.32 -33.97 50.63
CA LYS A 351 41.43 -34.37 49.74
C LYS A 351 41.10 -35.55 48.83
N VAL A 352 39.99 -36.26 49.08
CA VAL A 352 39.55 -37.43 48.28
C VAL A 352 38.16 -37.24 47.67
N LEU A 353 37.55 -36.06 47.80
CA LEU A 353 36.37 -35.68 47.03
C LEU A 353 36.71 -35.68 45.54
N THR A 354 35.90 -36.38 44.75
CA THR A 354 35.94 -36.32 43.29
C THR A 354 35.05 -35.18 42.81
N LYS A 355 35.62 -34.30 41.98
CA LYS A 355 34.88 -33.29 41.20
C LYS A 355 34.27 -33.97 39.97
N GLY A 356 33.01 -33.66 39.68
CA GLY A 356 32.30 -34.05 38.47
C GLY A 356 31.45 -32.90 37.93
N GLU A 357 30.90 -33.09 36.73
CA GLU A 357 29.90 -32.20 36.13
C GLU A 357 28.52 -32.83 36.27
N GLN A 358 27.53 -32.06 36.69
CA GLN A 358 26.13 -32.44 36.70
C GLN A 358 25.31 -31.40 35.92
N ALA A 359 24.29 -31.86 35.18
CA ALA A 359 23.34 -30.94 34.55
C ALA A 359 22.56 -30.20 35.64
N GLY A 360 22.51 -28.87 35.55
CA GLY A 360 21.84 -28.01 36.51
C GLY A 360 21.23 -26.81 35.81
N TYR A 361 20.15 -26.29 36.37
CA TYR A 361 19.42 -25.16 35.81
C TYR A 361 19.66 -23.91 36.67
N VAL A 362 20.05 -22.81 36.04
CA VAL A 362 20.25 -21.50 36.66
C VAL A 362 19.61 -20.46 35.76
N LEU A 363 18.61 -19.73 36.26
CA LEU A 363 17.79 -18.85 35.42
C LEU A 363 18.65 -17.85 34.64
N ASN A 364 18.60 -17.96 33.32
CA ASN A 364 19.10 -16.94 32.41
C ASN A 364 18.22 -15.69 32.54
N ARG A 365 18.74 -14.69 33.25
CA ARG A 365 18.00 -13.46 33.58
C ARG A 365 17.73 -12.60 32.35
N ASP A 366 18.63 -12.58 31.38
CA ASP A 366 18.47 -11.82 30.13
C ASP A 366 17.32 -12.42 29.28
N ALA A 367 17.28 -13.76 29.18
CA ALA A 367 16.17 -14.48 28.54
C ALA A 367 14.83 -14.27 29.25
N TRP A 368 14.82 -14.23 30.60
CA TRP A 368 13.62 -13.86 31.34
C TRP A 368 13.19 -12.40 31.08
N GLN A 369 14.14 -11.47 31.00
CA GLN A 369 13.85 -10.05 30.75
C GLN A 369 13.26 -9.83 29.34
N GLU A 370 13.77 -10.51 28.30
CA GLU A 370 13.18 -10.50 26.94
C GLU A 370 11.68 -10.88 26.97
N VAL A 371 11.33 -11.89 27.79
CA VAL A 371 9.95 -12.36 27.96
C VAL A 371 9.10 -11.39 28.77
N ALA A 372 9.64 -10.87 29.88
CA ALA A 372 8.93 -9.94 30.74
C ALA A 372 8.59 -8.64 30.01
N GLU A 373 9.54 -8.08 29.24
CA GLU A 373 9.36 -6.85 28.48
C GLU A 373 8.39 -7.03 27.30
N GLY A 374 8.57 -8.06 26.46
CA GLY A 374 7.68 -8.28 25.30
C GLY A 374 6.22 -8.57 25.72
N LEU A 375 6.03 -9.50 26.66
CA LEU A 375 4.69 -9.85 27.12
C LEU A 375 4.11 -8.84 28.12
N GLY A 376 4.89 -7.92 28.68
CA GLY A 376 4.44 -7.00 29.73
C GLY A 376 4.13 -7.73 31.04
N LEU A 377 4.93 -8.73 31.39
CA LEU A 377 4.83 -9.45 32.67
C LEU A 377 5.64 -8.71 33.75
N ASP A 378 5.31 -8.96 35.01
CA ASP A 378 6.06 -8.42 36.16
C ASP A 378 7.46 -9.07 36.24
N PRO A 379 8.56 -8.31 36.05
CA PRO A 379 9.91 -8.87 36.08
C PRO A 379 10.27 -9.52 37.42
N ALA A 380 9.62 -9.15 38.53
CA ALA A 380 9.85 -9.72 39.86
C ALA A 380 9.46 -11.20 39.96
N LEU A 381 8.66 -11.72 39.02
CA LEU A 381 8.39 -13.17 38.92
C LEU A 381 9.67 -13.98 38.63
N GLY A 382 10.74 -13.34 38.12
CA GLY A 382 12.02 -13.97 37.85
C GLY A 382 12.66 -14.67 39.05
N ASP A 383 12.42 -14.20 40.28
CA ASP A 383 12.94 -14.87 41.48
C ASP A 383 12.16 -16.14 41.83
N GLN A 384 10.85 -16.17 41.56
CA GLN A 384 10.01 -17.36 41.75
C GLN A 384 10.30 -18.40 40.67
N ILE A 385 10.50 -17.95 39.42
CA ILE A 385 10.94 -18.76 38.28
C ILE A 385 12.32 -19.35 38.56
N ALA A 386 13.29 -18.57 39.06
CA ALA A 386 14.63 -19.05 39.40
C ALA A 386 14.63 -20.12 40.50
N ALA A 387 13.66 -20.10 41.41
CA ALA A 387 13.50 -21.12 42.45
C ALA A 387 12.85 -22.43 41.96
N ARG A 388 12.41 -22.50 40.70
CA ARG A 388 11.68 -23.62 40.07
C ARG A 388 12.15 -23.94 38.65
N ILE A 389 13.31 -23.45 38.25
CA ILE A 389 13.79 -23.47 36.85
C ILE A 389 14.14 -24.87 36.30
N ASP A 390 14.02 -25.91 37.14
CA ASP A 390 14.18 -27.33 36.81
C ASP A 390 12.85 -28.09 36.65
N ASP A 391 11.68 -27.46 36.89
CA ASP A 391 10.36 -28.09 36.88
C ASP A 391 9.38 -27.38 35.93
N GLU A 392 9.10 -28.00 34.77
CA GLU A 392 8.15 -27.48 33.76
C GLU A 392 6.75 -27.22 34.34
N ALA A 393 6.28 -28.06 35.26
CA ALA A 393 4.93 -27.94 35.82
C ALA A 393 4.84 -26.77 36.82
N ALA A 394 5.82 -26.66 37.74
CA ALA A 394 5.89 -25.52 38.66
C ALA A 394 6.09 -24.19 37.94
N LEU A 395 6.87 -24.16 36.85
CA LEU A 395 6.98 -22.97 36.00
C LEU A 395 5.65 -22.62 35.33
N VAL A 396 4.89 -23.61 34.83
CA VAL A 396 3.55 -23.38 34.25
C VAL A 396 2.56 -22.85 35.31
N GLU A 397 2.62 -23.32 36.56
CA GLU A 397 1.78 -22.79 37.65
C GLU A 397 2.08 -21.31 37.96
N ILE A 398 3.36 -20.89 37.92
CA ILE A 398 3.76 -19.48 38.10
C ILE A 398 3.37 -18.63 36.88
N LEU A 399 3.59 -19.15 35.66
CA LEU A 399 3.43 -18.41 34.42
C LEU A 399 1.97 -18.30 33.96
N ALA A 400 1.11 -19.29 34.22
CA ALA A 400 -0.27 -19.29 33.71
C ALA A 400 -1.13 -18.11 34.23
N PRO A 401 -1.13 -17.75 35.54
CA PRO A 401 -1.84 -16.57 36.03
C PRO A 401 -1.28 -15.24 35.50
N ALA A 402 0.01 -15.19 35.16
CA ALA A 402 0.63 -14.02 34.52
C ALA A 402 0.21 -13.91 33.03
N CYS A 403 0.31 -15.02 32.29
CA CYS A 403 -0.14 -15.12 30.90
C CYS A 403 -1.63 -14.80 30.76
N GLN A 404 -2.48 -15.27 31.68
CA GLN A 404 -3.93 -15.03 31.63
C GLN A 404 -4.30 -13.54 31.74
N LYS A 405 -3.48 -12.70 32.39
CA LYS A 405 -3.66 -11.24 32.42
C LYS A 405 -3.40 -10.58 31.06
N VAL A 406 -2.53 -11.16 30.24
CA VAL A 406 -2.16 -10.63 28.91
C VAL A 406 -2.90 -11.28 27.75
N MET A 407 -3.52 -12.45 27.95
CA MET A 407 -4.39 -13.11 26.96
C MET A 407 -5.47 -12.19 26.35
N PRO A 408 -6.12 -11.25 27.08
CA PRO A 408 -7.04 -10.29 26.46
C PRO A 408 -6.40 -9.40 25.39
N ARG A 409 -5.11 -9.05 25.51
CA ARG A 409 -4.35 -8.28 24.50
C ARG A 409 -4.02 -9.14 23.28
N LEU A 410 -3.66 -10.40 23.50
CA LEU A 410 -3.31 -11.34 22.42
C LEU A 410 -4.56 -11.78 21.63
N ASN A 411 -5.66 -12.10 22.31
CA ASN A 411 -6.96 -12.44 21.69
C ASN A 411 -7.50 -11.33 20.78
N GLU A 412 -7.17 -10.08 21.09
CA GLU A 412 -7.60 -8.89 20.38
C GLU A 412 -6.74 -8.63 19.13
N GLN A 413 -5.42 -8.85 19.20
CA GLN A 413 -4.56 -8.93 18.02
C GLN A 413 -5.02 -10.06 17.07
N ILE A 414 -5.49 -11.17 17.62
CA ILE A 414 -6.10 -12.29 16.87
C ILE A 414 -7.42 -11.87 16.20
N ASP A 415 -8.33 -11.19 16.89
CA ASP A 415 -9.60 -10.74 16.30
C ASP A 415 -9.41 -9.64 15.24
N GLN A 416 -8.43 -8.74 15.44
CA GLN A 416 -7.97 -7.79 14.44
C GLN A 416 -7.43 -8.54 13.20
N GLN A 417 -6.52 -9.49 13.39
CA GLN A 417 -5.93 -10.28 12.31
C GLN A 417 -6.99 -11.13 11.57
N ILE A 418 -7.99 -11.69 12.25
CA ILE A 418 -9.09 -12.43 11.62
C ILE A 418 -10.01 -11.50 10.82
N THR A 419 -10.31 -10.31 11.34
CA THR A 419 -11.08 -9.28 10.62
C THR A 419 -10.35 -8.80 9.37
N LEU A 420 -9.03 -8.63 9.48
CA LEU A 420 -8.10 -8.23 8.43
C LEU A 420 -7.89 -9.33 7.37
N ILE A 421 -7.97 -10.61 7.75
CA ILE A 421 -7.97 -11.74 6.78
C ILE A 421 -9.30 -11.82 6.01
N ARG A 422 -10.40 -11.25 6.54
CA ARG A 422 -11.66 -11.08 5.79
C ARG A 422 -11.65 -9.88 4.82
N SER A 423 -10.59 -9.06 4.81
CA SER A 423 -10.44 -8.01 3.79
C SER A 423 -9.82 -8.53 2.51
N ASP A 424 -9.99 -7.78 1.42
CA ASP A 424 -9.29 -8.00 0.15
C ASP A 424 -9.57 -9.35 -0.52
N SER A 425 -10.84 -9.78 -0.45
CA SER A 425 -11.38 -10.97 -1.13
C SER A 425 -11.03 -11.05 -2.63
N TRP A 426 -10.76 -9.92 -3.29
CA TRP A 426 -10.30 -9.87 -4.68
C TRP A 426 -8.89 -10.47 -4.87
N VAL A 427 -8.00 -10.39 -3.87
CA VAL A 427 -6.67 -11.00 -3.93
C VAL A 427 -6.81 -12.51 -3.82
N ASP A 428 -7.54 -12.96 -2.80
CA ASP A 428 -7.71 -14.37 -2.51
C ASP A 428 -8.53 -15.07 -3.64
N ALA A 429 -9.43 -14.35 -4.32
CA ALA A 429 -10.09 -14.81 -5.55
C ALA A 429 -9.16 -14.87 -6.79
N GLU A 430 -8.23 -13.93 -6.99
CA GLU A 430 -7.19 -14.05 -8.04
C GLU A 430 -6.22 -15.19 -7.70
N LEU A 431 -5.87 -15.40 -6.42
CA LEU A 431 -5.04 -16.52 -5.98
C LEU A 431 -5.70 -17.86 -6.31
N ALA A 432 -6.96 -18.08 -5.91
CA ALA A 432 -7.71 -19.28 -6.24
C ALA A 432 -7.80 -19.51 -7.77
N THR A 433 -8.14 -18.46 -8.52
CA THR A 433 -8.17 -18.50 -10.00
C THR A 433 -6.81 -18.93 -10.58
N ARG A 434 -5.69 -18.49 -9.98
CA ARG A 434 -4.33 -18.83 -10.44
C ARG A 434 -3.86 -20.21 -10.02
N GLU A 435 -4.29 -20.69 -8.86
CA GLU A 435 -4.05 -22.07 -8.43
C GLU A 435 -4.83 -23.06 -9.33
N GLU A 436 -6.05 -22.71 -9.77
CA GLU A 436 -6.76 -23.41 -10.85
C GLU A 436 -6.07 -23.29 -12.22
N HIS A 437 -5.59 -22.11 -12.63
CA HIS A 437 -4.81 -21.96 -13.87
C HIS A 437 -3.55 -22.83 -13.87
N LEU A 438 -2.86 -22.92 -12.73
CA LEU A 438 -1.70 -23.78 -12.55
C LEU A 438 -2.10 -25.26 -12.67
N ARG A 439 -3.21 -25.68 -12.05
CA ARG A 439 -3.76 -27.04 -12.19
C ARG A 439 -4.05 -27.38 -13.66
N ILE A 440 -4.72 -26.49 -14.41
CA ILE A 440 -4.97 -26.65 -15.85
C ILE A 440 -3.65 -26.84 -16.62
N LYS A 441 -2.63 -26.01 -16.36
CA LYS A 441 -1.33 -26.11 -17.03
C LYS A 441 -0.57 -27.39 -16.68
N THR A 442 -0.64 -27.86 -15.43
CA THR A 442 -0.05 -29.14 -15.03
C THR A 442 -0.77 -30.30 -15.72
N MET A 443 -2.10 -30.31 -15.76
CA MET A 443 -2.87 -31.33 -16.49
C MET A 443 -2.57 -31.35 -18.00
N LEU A 444 -2.32 -30.19 -18.61
CA LEU A 444 -1.84 -30.08 -20.00
C LEU A 444 -0.39 -30.59 -20.20
N LEU A 445 0.47 -30.49 -19.18
CA LEU A 445 1.85 -31.02 -19.21
C LEU A 445 1.87 -32.54 -19.06
N GLU A 446 0.92 -33.07 -18.29
CA GLU A 446 0.72 -34.50 -18.02
C GLU A 446 -0.15 -35.22 -19.08
N GLY A 447 -0.69 -34.49 -20.07
CA GLY A 447 -1.57 -35.04 -21.11
C GLY A 447 -2.98 -35.43 -20.64
N LYS A 448 -3.41 -34.97 -19.46
CA LYS A 448 -4.72 -35.27 -18.84
C LYS A 448 -5.89 -34.47 -19.41
N ILE A 449 -5.61 -33.41 -20.18
CA ILE A 449 -6.61 -32.63 -20.94
C ILE A 449 -6.38 -32.92 -22.43
N THR A 450 -7.43 -33.25 -23.18
CA THR A 450 -7.34 -33.62 -24.60
C THR A 450 -7.57 -32.43 -25.55
N GLU A 451 -7.24 -32.57 -26.84
CA GLU A 451 -7.54 -31.53 -27.84
C GLU A 451 -9.06 -31.35 -28.04
N GLN A 452 -9.85 -32.43 -27.91
CA GLN A 452 -11.32 -32.36 -27.92
C GLN A 452 -11.84 -31.55 -26.74
N GLN A 453 -11.33 -31.82 -25.53
CA GLN A 453 -11.69 -31.07 -24.33
C GLN A 453 -11.26 -29.60 -24.43
N TRP A 454 -10.05 -29.33 -24.92
CA TRP A 454 -9.55 -27.98 -25.18
C TRP A 454 -10.43 -27.19 -26.18
N GLY A 455 -11.08 -27.88 -27.12
CA GLY A 455 -12.04 -27.31 -28.06
C GLY A 455 -13.40 -26.98 -27.46
N ASP A 456 -13.76 -27.52 -26.29
CA ASP A 456 -15.08 -27.40 -25.67
C ASP A 456 -15.01 -26.72 -24.30
N ALA A 457 -15.52 -25.48 -24.26
CA ALA A 457 -15.56 -24.66 -23.06
C ALA A 457 -16.54 -25.16 -21.99
N ASP A 458 -17.36 -26.18 -22.26
CA ASP A 458 -18.26 -26.80 -21.28
C ASP A 458 -17.84 -28.20 -20.83
N GLN A 459 -16.81 -28.82 -21.45
CA GLN A 459 -16.16 -30.04 -20.94
C GLN A 459 -15.11 -29.73 -19.86
N VAL A 460 -15.58 -29.35 -18.67
CA VAL A 460 -14.73 -28.94 -17.54
C VAL A 460 -13.82 -30.08 -17.03
N PRO A 461 -12.50 -29.88 -16.87
CA PRO A 461 -11.59 -30.86 -16.27
C PRO A 461 -11.84 -31.10 -14.77
N GLU A 462 -11.50 -32.29 -14.27
CA GLU A 462 -11.78 -32.68 -12.88
C GLU A 462 -11.01 -31.83 -11.85
N GLY A 463 -11.77 -31.22 -10.92
CA GLY A 463 -11.26 -30.31 -9.89
C GLY A 463 -10.80 -28.95 -10.42
N VAL A 464 -11.32 -28.54 -11.57
CA VAL A 464 -11.31 -27.16 -12.08
C VAL A 464 -12.76 -26.65 -12.10
N SER A 465 -12.99 -25.37 -11.81
CA SER A 465 -14.32 -24.76 -11.83
C SER A 465 -14.76 -24.42 -13.26
N ARG A 466 -16.07 -24.52 -13.53
CA ARG A 466 -16.64 -24.20 -14.85
C ARG A 466 -16.41 -22.75 -15.28
N ALA A 467 -16.34 -21.82 -14.31
CA ALA A 467 -16.07 -20.41 -14.58
C ALA A 467 -14.62 -20.21 -15.06
N VAL A 468 -13.65 -20.73 -14.31
CA VAL A 468 -12.22 -20.59 -14.65
C VAL A 468 -11.88 -21.35 -15.92
N TRP A 469 -12.41 -22.56 -16.14
CA TRP A 469 -12.20 -23.30 -17.40
C TRP A 469 -12.66 -22.48 -18.62
N ARG A 470 -13.88 -21.94 -18.58
CA ARG A 470 -14.46 -21.13 -19.66
C ARG A 470 -13.62 -19.90 -19.96
N ASP A 471 -13.18 -19.15 -18.94
CA ASP A 471 -12.35 -17.97 -19.15
C ASP A 471 -10.91 -18.32 -19.56
N PHE A 472 -10.33 -19.44 -19.10
CA PHE A 472 -9.01 -19.91 -19.53
C PHE A 472 -8.99 -20.26 -21.03
N VAL A 473 -9.94 -21.07 -21.51
CA VAL A 473 -10.07 -21.42 -22.93
C VAL A 473 -10.33 -20.17 -23.77
N LYS A 474 -11.19 -19.26 -23.28
CA LYS A 474 -11.55 -17.99 -23.95
C LYS A 474 -10.40 -16.98 -24.04
N GLU A 475 -9.53 -16.89 -23.03
CA GLU A 475 -8.29 -16.10 -23.11
C GLU A 475 -7.31 -16.71 -24.12
N HIS A 476 -7.21 -18.04 -24.17
CA HIS A 476 -6.28 -18.76 -25.03
C HIS A 476 -6.84 -19.16 -26.41
N ARG A 477 -8.07 -18.75 -26.78
CA ARG A 477 -8.77 -19.13 -28.04
C ARG A 477 -8.06 -18.85 -29.37
N ARG A 478 -6.92 -18.15 -29.34
CA ARG A 478 -6.04 -17.89 -30.51
C ARG A 478 -4.79 -18.77 -30.55
N VAL A 479 -4.58 -19.61 -29.53
CA VAL A 479 -3.47 -20.54 -29.40
C VAL A 479 -3.96 -21.94 -29.75
N ARG A 480 -3.37 -22.57 -30.77
CA ARG A 480 -3.68 -23.97 -31.12
C ARG A 480 -3.17 -24.90 -30.02
N TYR A 481 -3.90 -25.97 -29.70
CA TYR A 481 -3.56 -26.93 -28.65
C TYR A 481 -2.10 -27.41 -28.69
N ARG A 482 -1.61 -27.81 -29.88
CA ARG A 482 -0.21 -28.20 -30.13
C ARG A 482 0.86 -27.18 -29.69
N HIS A 483 0.52 -25.89 -29.60
CA HIS A 483 1.42 -24.83 -29.15
C HIS A 483 1.29 -24.54 -27.64
N MET A 484 0.17 -24.93 -27.03
CA MET A 484 -0.04 -24.90 -25.59
C MET A 484 0.75 -26.00 -24.89
N VAL A 485 0.66 -27.24 -25.37
CA VAL A 485 1.33 -28.42 -24.79
C VAL A 485 2.86 -28.47 -24.98
N HIS A 486 3.49 -27.43 -25.55
CA HIS A 486 4.94 -27.40 -25.75
C HIS A 486 5.69 -27.33 -24.39
N PRO A 487 6.43 -28.38 -23.96
CA PRO A 487 6.85 -28.52 -22.57
C PRO A 487 7.70 -27.36 -22.04
N GLY A 488 8.59 -26.79 -22.86
CA GLY A 488 9.42 -25.63 -22.47
C GLY A 488 8.59 -24.36 -22.25
N ASN A 489 7.55 -24.14 -23.06
CA ASN A 489 6.65 -22.99 -22.90
C ASN A 489 5.77 -23.18 -21.65
N LEU A 490 5.26 -24.40 -21.47
CA LEU A 490 4.30 -24.72 -20.43
C LEU A 490 4.97 -24.71 -19.04
N ARG A 491 6.19 -25.27 -18.90
CA ARG A 491 7.00 -25.16 -17.67
C ARG A 491 7.27 -23.70 -17.29
N LYS A 492 7.71 -22.86 -18.25
CA LYS A 492 7.89 -21.41 -18.00
C LYS A 492 6.58 -20.71 -17.65
N SER A 493 5.45 -21.15 -18.22
CA SER A 493 4.10 -20.65 -17.92
C SER A 493 3.60 -21.05 -16.53
N ILE A 494 4.03 -22.20 -16.00
CA ILE A 494 3.78 -22.67 -14.63
C ILE A 494 4.65 -21.88 -13.64
N ALA A 495 5.97 -21.79 -13.87
CA ALA A 495 6.89 -21.03 -13.03
C ALA A 495 6.51 -19.54 -12.92
N ASN A 496 5.96 -18.96 -13.98
CA ASN A 496 5.40 -17.60 -13.96
C ASN A 496 4.17 -17.48 -13.04
N ASP A 497 3.22 -18.42 -13.07
CA ASP A 497 2.07 -18.38 -12.15
C ASP A 497 2.47 -18.70 -10.70
N GLN A 498 3.45 -19.59 -10.47
CA GLN A 498 4.03 -19.82 -9.13
C GLN A 498 4.66 -18.55 -8.56
N ASN A 499 5.46 -17.84 -9.36
CA ASN A 499 6.00 -16.53 -8.98
C ASN A 499 4.89 -15.49 -8.76
N PHE A 500 3.79 -15.53 -9.53
CA PHE A 500 2.65 -14.62 -9.36
C PHE A 500 1.83 -14.90 -8.09
N ILE A 501 1.62 -16.18 -7.75
CA ILE A 501 0.96 -16.61 -6.50
C ILE A 501 1.81 -16.19 -5.29
N ALA A 502 3.13 -16.42 -5.32
CA ALA A 502 4.04 -16.00 -4.25
C ALA A 502 4.13 -14.47 -4.11
N PHE A 503 4.16 -13.74 -5.23
CA PHE A 503 4.10 -12.27 -5.27
C PHE A 503 2.81 -11.73 -4.65
N LEU A 504 1.66 -12.28 -5.04
CA LEU A 504 0.38 -11.83 -4.49
C LEU A 504 0.23 -12.14 -3.00
N LYS A 505 0.70 -13.30 -2.53
CA LYS A 505 0.74 -13.62 -1.08
C LYS A 505 1.64 -12.61 -0.35
N GLY A 506 2.90 -12.44 -0.77
CA GLY A 506 3.83 -11.48 -0.16
C GLY A 506 3.39 -10.00 -0.19
N TYR A 507 2.65 -9.57 -1.22
CA TYR A 507 2.04 -8.24 -1.28
C TYR A 507 0.82 -8.11 -0.37
N ARG A 508 -0.10 -9.08 -0.41
CA ARG A 508 -1.29 -9.15 0.45
C ARG A 508 -0.91 -9.09 1.93
N ASP A 509 0.11 -9.85 2.30
CA ASP A 509 0.52 -9.99 3.69
C ASP A 509 1.23 -8.71 4.19
N ARG A 510 1.99 -8.01 3.32
CA ARG A 510 2.50 -6.65 3.58
C ARG A 510 1.41 -5.57 3.66
N ALA A 511 0.40 -5.60 2.78
CA ALA A 511 -0.74 -4.67 2.85
C ALA A 511 -1.57 -4.88 4.12
N ARG A 512 -1.78 -6.13 4.53
CA ARG A 512 -2.37 -6.52 5.82
C ARG A 512 -1.48 -6.04 7.01
N GLN A 513 -0.15 -6.09 6.89
CA GLN A 513 0.76 -5.55 7.91
C GLN A 513 0.68 -4.01 8.07
N GLU A 514 0.44 -3.26 6.99
CA GLU A 514 0.22 -1.79 7.05
C GLU A 514 -1.17 -1.46 7.62
N LEU A 515 -2.23 -2.14 7.18
CA LEU A 515 -3.59 -1.92 7.71
C LEU A 515 -3.74 -2.27 9.20
N SER A 516 -2.86 -3.12 9.74
CA SER A 516 -2.82 -3.45 11.18
C SER A 516 -1.95 -2.50 12.02
N GLN A 517 -1.33 -1.45 11.43
CA GLN A 517 -0.61 -0.45 12.21
C GLN A 517 -1.58 0.44 12.99
N PRO A 518 -1.26 0.86 14.24
CA PRO A 518 -2.22 1.55 15.12
C PRO A 518 -2.90 2.79 14.53
N TYR A 519 -2.21 3.57 13.69
CA TYR A 519 -2.78 4.76 13.05
C TYR A 519 -3.84 4.47 11.97
N ASN A 520 -3.87 3.24 11.44
CA ASN A 520 -4.90 2.76 10.50
C ASN A 520 -6.09 2.08 11.22
N ILE A 521 -6.10 2.04 12.56
CA ILE A 521 -7.14 1.44 13.39
C ILE A 521 -8.08 2.52 13.98
N ASP A 522 -9.37 2.19 14.08
CA ASP A 522 -10.42 3.06 14.63
C ASP A 522 -10.62 2.96 16.15
N PHE A 523 -11.33 3.92 16.76
CA PHE A 523 -11.54 3.97 18.22
C PHE A 523 -12.87 3.36 18.65
N ARG A 524 -12.84 2.13 19.15
CA ARG A 524 -14.04 1.37 19.58
C ARG A 524 -14.16 1.25 21.09
N ALA A 525 -15.35 0.81 21.50
CA ALA A 525 -15.72 0.65 22.91
C ALA A 525 -15.53 -0.79 23.37
N GLY A 526 -14.80 -0.98 24.46
CA GLY A 526 -14.56 -2.27 25.08
C GLY A 526 -14.18 -2.16 26.55
N GLY A 527 -13.55 -3.22 27.06
CA GLY A 527 -13.30 -3.39 28.49
C GLY A 527 -14.59 -3.55 29.30
N PRO A 528 -14.49 -3.47 30.65
CA PRO A 528 -15.64 -3.60 31.54
C PRO A 528 -16.78 -2.64 31.15
N ASN A 529 -17.99 -3.19 31.02
CA ASN A 529 -19.22 -2.48 30.65
C ASN A 529 -19.12 -1.65 29.35
N LYS A 530 -18.17 -1.97 28.45
CA LYS A 530 -17.88 -1.22 27.20
C LYS A 530 -17.57 0.27 27.42
N ARG A 531 -17.05 0.65 28.61
CA ARG A 531 -16.80 2.06 28.99
C ARG A 531 -15.45 2.63 28.55
N ILE A 532 -14.52 1.79 28.09
CA ILE A 532 -13.19 2.22 27.62
C ILE A 532 -13.23 2.41 26.10
N ILE A 533 -12.83 3.60 25.64
CA ILE A 533 -12.71 3.93 24.21
C ILE A 533 -11.23 3.93 23.84
N SER A 534 -10.83 3.13 22.86
CA SER A 534 -9.43 3.00 22.42
C SER A 534 -9.31 2.29 21.07
N ARG A 535 -8.24 2.59 20.31
CA ARG A 535 -7.76 1.77 19.19
C ARG A 535 -7.55 0.30 19.54
N LYS A 536 -7.28 0.01 20.81
CA LYS A 536 -7.18 -1.35 21.34
C LYS A 536 -8.35 -2.23 20.87
N TYR A 537 -9.58 -1.74 21.01
CA TYR A 537 -10.80 -2.47 20.63
C TYR A 537 -11.21 -2.30 19.16
N GLY A 538 -10.38 -1.63 18.35
CA GLY A 538 -10.70 -1.16 17.01
C GLY A 538 -10.60 -2.21 15.90
N LYS A 539 -11.05 -1.81 14.70
CA LYS A 539 -10.76 -2.46 13.41
C LYS A 539 -9.98 -1.50 12.49
N PRO A 540 -9.41 -1.97 11.37
CA PRO A 540 -9.01 -1.09 10.27
C PRO A 540 -10.20 -0.32 9.67
N TYR A 541 -10.00 0.93 9.28
CA TYR A 541 -11.03 1.73 8.57
C TYR A 541 -11.45 1.09 7.23
N ASP A 542 -12.71 1.27 6.82
CA ASP A 542 -13.27 0.65 5.61
C ASP A 542 -12.73 1.25 4.30
N THR A 543 -12.20 2.48 4.35
CA THR A 543 -11.48 3.08 3.23
C THR A 543 -10.44 4.07 3.74
N VAL A 544 -9.17 3.76 3.47
CA VAL A 544 -7.99 4.56 3.83
C VAL A 544 -7.39 5.22 2.58
N PHE A 545 -6.73 6.37 2.75
CA PHE A 545 -5.95 7.00 1.69
C PHE A 545 -4.73 6.16 1.26
N MET A 546 -4.39 6.20 -0.03
CA MET A 546 -3.30 5.43 -0.64
C MET A 546 -1.93 5.83 -0.10
N ARG A 547 -1.32 4.88 0.61
CA ARG A 547 0.11 4.82 0.94
C ARG A 547 0.76 3.75 0.08
N MET A 548 2.04 3.90 -0.22
CA MET A 548 2.80 2.93 -1.01
C MET A 548 4.26 2.88 -0.57
N LEU A 549 4.87 1.70 -0.64
CA LEU A 549 6.29 1.52 -0.33
C LEU A 549 7.18 2.23 -1.35
N SER A 550 8.07 3.10 -0.87
CA SER A 550 9.28 3.54 -1.57
C SER A 550 10.51 2.87 -0.94
N TRP A 551 11.62 2.85 -1.67
CA TRP A 551 12.89 2.41 -1.10
C TRP A 551 13.54 3.59 -0.37
N SER A 552 13.83 3.42 0.92
CA SER A 552 14.66 4.36 1.66
C SER A 552 16.14 4.16 1.29
N LEU A 553 16.98 5.19 1.49
CA LEU A 553 18.42 5.06 1.28
C LEU A 553 19.16 4.52 2.52
N SER A 554 18.44 4.21 3.60
CA SER A 554 18.95 3.54 4.79
C SER A 554 19.13 2.04 4.51
N SER A 555 20.36 1.53 4.66
CA SER A 555 20.73 0.15 4.35
C SER A 555 20.23 -0.92 5.33
N GLU A 556 19.40 -0.55 6.32
CA GLU A 556 19.09 -1.37 7.49
C GLU A 556 17.58 -1.67 7.64
N GLU A 557 16.69 -0.90 6.99
CA GLU A 557 15.23 -1.00 7.12
C GLU A 557 14.53 -1.26 5.77
N GLU A 558 13.39 -1.97 5.78
CA GLU A 558 12.67 -2.38 4.56
C GLU A 558 11.77 -1.28 3.96
N GLY A 559 12.37 -0.15 3.61
CA GLY A 559 11.71 0.96 2.90
C GLY A 559 10.82 1.84 3.76
N ALA A 560 10.20 2.83 3.13
CA ALA A 560 9.31 3.80 3.77
C ALA A 560 7.94 3.85 3.08
N TRP A 561 6.86 4.06 3.84
CA TRP A 561 5.52 4.26 3.29
C TRP A 561 5.31 5.72 2.87
N GLU A 562 5.45 6.02 1.59
CA GLU A 562 5.19 7.34 1.03
C GLU A 562 3.70 7.55 0.72
N VAL A 563 3.19 8.73 1.07
CA VAL A 563 1.85 9.20 0.70
C VAL A 563 1.91 9.84 -0.69
N TYR A 564 1.25 9.23 -1.69
CA TYR A 564 1.23 9.79 -3.05
C TYR A 564 -0.09 9.51 -3.80
N ILE A 565 -0.37 10.36 -4.80
CA ILE A 565 -1.51 10.27 -5.70
C ILE A 565 -1.01 9.83 -7.08
N PRO A 566 -1.42 8.66 -7.63
CA PRO A 566 -0.83 8.14 -8.86
C PRO A 566 -0.96 9.05 -10.08
N GLY A 567 0.10 9.16 -10.87
CA GLY A 567 0.11 9.90 -12.13
C GLY A 567 -0.88 9.30 -13.15
N SER A 568 -1.18 8.01 -13.02
CA SER A 568 -2.25 7.36 -13.79
C SER A 568 -3.66 7.85 -13.41
N THR A 569 -3.89 8.18 -12.14
CA THR A 569 -5.15 8.73 -11.61
C THR A 569 -5.31 10.19 -12.05
N LEU A 570 -4.25 11.00 -11.92
CA LEU A 570 -4.23 12.41 -12.32
C LEU A 570 -4.43 12.56 -13.83
N LYS A 571 -3.67 11.79 -14.63
CA LYS A 571 -3.88 11.69 -16.08
C LYS A 571 -5.30 11.24 -16.43
N GLY A 572 -5.85 10.29 -15.68
CA GLY A 572 -7.23 9.81 -15.87
C GLY A 572 -8.25 10.92 -15.66
N ALA A 573 -8.09 11.74 -14.61
CA ALA A 573 -8.95 12.88 -14.34
C ALA A 573 -8.85 13.96 -15.44
N PHE A 574 -7.62 14.31 -15.83
CA PHE A 574 -7.37 15.26 -16.93
C PHE A 574 -7.93 14.77 -18.28
N ARG A 575 -7.67 13.52 -18.70
CA ARG A 575 -8.22 12.96 -19.95
C ARG A 575 -9.75 12.96 -19.94
N LYS A 576 -10.36 12.73 -18.78
CA LYS A 576 -11.82 12.72 -18.60
C LYS A 576 -12.42 14.13 -18.73
N ARG A 577 -11.84 15.17 -18.09
CA ARG A 577 -12.28 16.57 -18.29
C ARG A 577 -12.04 17.01 -19.74
N ALA A 578 -10.91 16.65 -20.33
CA ALA A 578 -10.58 16.96 -21.72
C ALA A 578 -11.61 16.38 -22.70
N ALA A 579 -12.00 15.12 -22.49
CA ALA A 579 -13.05 14.48 -23.28
C ALA A 579 -14.40 15.16 -23.09
N GLN A 580 -14.79 15.51 -21.85
CA GLN A 580 -16.02 16.27 -21.60
C GLN A 580 -16.05 17.61 -22.35
N VAL A 581 -14.97 18.38 -22.29
CA VAL A 581 -14.88 19.69 -22.96
C VAL A 581 -15.00 19.49 -24.47
N LEU A 582 -14.13 18.69 -25.10
CA LEU A 582 -14.12 18.53 -26.56
C LEU A 582 -15.40 17.88 -27.11
N LYS A 583 -15.93 16.83 -26.48
CA LYS A 583 -17.20 16.23 -26.90
C LYS A 583 -18.37 17.23 -26.84
N THR A 584 -18.29 18.26 -26.00
CA THR A 584 -19.31 19.33 -25.91
C THR A 584 -19.17 20.35 -27.04
N VAL A 585 -17.96 20.83 -27.31
CA VAL A 585 -17.73 21.94 -28.24
C VAL A 585 -17.56 21.49 -29.69
N TRP A 586 -17.05 20.28 -29.94
CA TRP A 586 -16.82 19.71 -31.28
C TRP A 586 -17.67 18.47 -31.57
N GLY A 587 -18.21 17.80 -30.54
CA GLY A 587 -18.87 16.50 -30.69
C GLY A 587 -17.90 15.32 -30.69
N GLU A 588 -18.42 14.12 -30.94
CA GLU A 588 -17.66 12.85 -30.90
C GLU A 588 -16.92 12.58 -32.23
N THR A 589 -16.19 13.58 -32.71
CA THR A 589 -15.53 13.58 -34.04
C THR A 589 -14.17 12.87 -34.06
N ARG A 590 -13.65 12.66 -35.28
CA ARG A 590 -12.28 12.16 -35.51
C ARG A 590 -11.22 13.11 -34.91
N GLU A 591 -11.45 14.40 -35.06
CA GLU A 591 -10.66 15.52 -34.53
C GLU A 591 -10.59 15.52 -33.00
N THR A 592 -11.74 15.42 -32.31
CA THR A 592 -11.82 15.22 -30.86
C THR A 592 -10.95 14.05 -30.40
N ARG A 593 -10.99 12.92 -31.13
CA ARG A 593 -10.16 11.74 -30.82
C ARG A 593 -8.67 11.99 -31.08
N GLU A 594 -8.33 12.64 -32.18
CA GLU A 594 -6.94 12.94 -32.56
C GLU A 594 -6.24 13.87 -31.57
N VAL A 595 -6.93 14.91 -31.06
CA VAL A 595 -6.38 15.83 -30.05
C VAL A 595 -6.23 15.12 -28.69
N LEU A 596 -7.21 14.33 -28.25
CA LEU A 596 -7.12 13.54 -27.01
C LEU A 596 -5.97 12.52 -27.06
N ASP A 597 -5.81 11.81 -28.18
CA ASP A 597 -4.75 10.83 -28.36
C ASP A 597 -3.38 11.46 -28.69
N ARG A 598 -3.33 12.73 -29.13
CA ARG A 598 -2.08 13.50 -29.17
C ARG A 598 -1.64 13.92 -27.77
N LEU A 599 -2.55 14.47 -26.97
CA LEU A 599 -2.22 14.99 -25.63
C LEU A 599 -1.93 13.84 -24.64
N PHE A 600 -2.80 12.84 -24.57
CA PHE A 600 -2.73 11.74 -23.59
C PHE A 600 -2.14 10.44 -24.13
N GLY A 601 -2.07 10.25 -25.45
CA GLY A 601 -1.57 9.03 -26.08
C GLY A 601 -2.66 7.95 -26.27
N ALA A 602 -2.39 7.03 -27.19
CA ALA A 602 -3.23 5.88 -27.53
C ALA A 602 -2.47 4.56 -27.35
N GLN A 603 -3.10 3.41 -27.63
CA GLN A 603 -2.38 2.14 -27.71
C GLN A 603 -1.29 2.23 -28.81
N GLY A 604 -0.03 2.07 -28.42
CA GLY A 604 1.14 2.23 -29.31
C GLY A 604 1.61 3.67 -29.57
N ARG A 605 0.82 4.71 -29.22
CA ARG A 605 1.17 6.13 -29.46
C ARG A 605 1.51 6.86 -28.16
N ARG A 606 2.73 7.38 -28.04
CA ARG A 606 3.17 8.26 -26.93
C ARG A 606 2.35 9.57 -26.96
N GLY A 607 1.71 9.91 -25.84
CA GLY A 607 1.09 11.22 -25.64
C GLY A 607 2.13 12.32 -25.44
N LEU A 608 1.72 13.58 -25.60
CA LEU A 608 2.57 14.75 -25.41
C LEU A 608 2.89 15.00 -23.92
N VAL A 609 1.91 14.85 -23.03
CA VAL A 609 2.06 15.15 -21.59
C VAL A 609 2.43 13.92 -20.79
N PHE A 610 3.43 14.06 -19.92
CA PHE A 610 3.88 13.09 -18.94
C PHE A 610 3.51 13.59 -17.54
N PHE A 611 2.56 12.91 -16.91
CA PHE A 611 2.23 13.15 -15.50
C PHE A 611 3.24 12.40 -14.63
N SER A 612 3.75 13.01 -13.57
CA SER A 612 4.34 12.29 -12.43
C SER A 612 3.25 11.71 -11.53
N ASP A 613 3.61 10.81 -10.61
CA ASP A 613 2.87 10.70 -9.36
C ASP A 613 3.00 12.02 -8.56
N ALA A 614 1.99 12.40 -7.79
CA ALA A 614 2.06 13.57 -6.92
C ALA A 614 2.31 13.16 -5.48
N TYR A 615 3.46 13.55 -4.92
CA TYR A 615 3.92 13.15 -3.57
C TYR A 615 3.60 14.25 -2.56
N LEU A 616 3.32 13.86 -1.31
CA LEU A 616 3.19 14.79 -0.18
C LEU A 616 4.53 15.51 0.08
N THR A 617 4.52 16.83 0.26
CA THR A 617 5.77 17.63 0.34
C THR A 617 6.50 17.58 1.67
N ASP A 618 5.78 17.35 2.77
CA ASP A 618 6.35 17.23 4.12
C ASP A 618 5.66 16.06 4.86
N PRO A 619 6.24 14.84 4.82
CA PRO A 619 5.54 13.62 5.21
C PRO A 619 6.12 12.96 6.47
N TYR A 620 5.84 13.49 7.68
CA TYR A 620 6.33 12.87 8.93
C TYR A 620 5.35 12.62 10.08
N ASP A 621 4.16 13.21 10.10
CA ASP A 621 3.17 12.95 11.17
C ASP A 621 1.85 12.37 10.61
N PRO A 622 1.72 11.02 10.56
CA PRO A 622 0.46 10.35 10.22
C PRO A 622 -0.71 10.74 11.13
N GLU A 623 -0.48 11.00 12.40
CA GLU A 623 -1.55 11.10 13.39
C GLU A 623 -2.24 12.46 13.36
N ARG A 624 -1.49 13.50 12.99
CA ARG A 624 -2.01 14.87 12.79
C ARG A 624 -2.59 15.11 11.40
N ALA A 625 -2.21 14.30 10.41
CA ALA A 625 -2.46 14.58 8.99
C ALA A 625 -3.58 13.74 8.34
N TRP A 626 -4.34 12.95 9.11
CA TRP A 626 -5.56 12.28 8.64
C TRP A 626 -6.76 12.73 9.46
N CYS A 627 -7.92 12.88 8.82
CA CYS A 627 -9.20 13.01 9.50
C CYS A 627 -10.02 11.72 9.32
N SER A 628 -10.81 11.38 10.33
CA SER A 628 -11.81 10.30 10.24
C SER A 628 -13.21 10.88 10.14
N MET A 629 -14.10 10.21 9.43
CA MET A 629 -15.53 10.55 9.39
C MET A 629 -16.35 9.29 9.09
N ASP A 630 -17.57 9.26 9.61
CA ASP A 630 -18.48 8.15 9.47
C ASP A 630 -19.58 8.46 8.44
N GLY A 631 -19.77 7.56 7.47
CA GLY A 631 -20.87 7.60 6.51
C GLY A 631 -21.94 6.57 6.85
N VAL A 632 -23.21 6.98 6.82
CA VAL A 632 -24.37 6.08 6.98
C VAL A 632 -25.04 5.86 5.63
N LYS A 633 -25.41 4.60 5.31
CA LYS A 633 -26.27 4.27 4.17
C LYS A 633 -27.74 4.28 4.61
N MET A 634 -28.56 5.07 3.93
CA MET A 634 -30.01 5.10 4.13
C MET A 634 -30.69 4.11 3.18
N ASP A 635 -31.82 3.55 3.61
CA ASP A 635 -32.74 2.80 2.76
C ASP A 635 -33.55 3.78 1.88
N PRO A 636 -33.59 3.59 0.55
CA PRO A 636 -34.25 4.54 -0.34
C PRO A 636 -35.78 4.50 -0.25
N LYS A 637 -36.36 3.40 0.25
CA LYS A 637 -37.80 3.13 0.34
C LYS A 637 -38.37 3.53 1.70
N THR A 638 -37.67 3.27 2.80
CA THR A 638 -38.13 3.62 4.16
C THR A 638 -37.55 4.93 4.68
N GLY A 639 -36.47 5.44 4.10
CA GLY A 639 -35.76 6.63 4.60
C GLY A 639 -34.96 6.39 5.88
N GLN A 640 -34.93 5.16 6.42
CA GLN A 640 -34.25 4.81 7.66
C GLN A 640 -32.79 4.39 7.42
N PRO A 641 -31.89 4.47 8.43
CA PRO A 641 -30.55 3.88 8.33
C PRO A 641 -30.62 2.37 8.10
N ILE A 642 -29.82 1.85 7.15
CA ILE A 642 -29.66 0.40 7.01
C ILE A 642 -28.68 -0.08 8.10
N GLU A 643 -29.15 -0.94 9.01
CA GLU A 643 -28.30 -1.54 10.03
C GLU A 643 -27.06 -2.22 9.43
N THR A 644 -25.94 -2.17 10.17
CA THR A 644 -24.58 -2.60 9.73
C THR A 644 -23.97 -1.84 8.54
N ALA A 645 -24.74 -1.09 7.74
CA ALA A 645 -24.23 -0.36 6.57
C ALA A 645 -23.61 1.02 6.88
N LYS A 646 -22.90 1.11 8.01
CA LYS A 646 -21.97 2.20 8.34
C LYS A 646 -20.69 2.03 7.51
N ARG A 647 -20.00 3.13 7.19
CA ARG A 647 -18.65 3.14 6.62
C ARG A 647 -17.76 4.07 7.43
N ASP A 648 -16.62 3.56 7.87
CA ASP A 648 -15.64 4.27 8.68
C ASP A 648 -14.49 4.71 7.74
N TYR A 649 -14.36 6.01 7.46
CA TYR A 649 -13.36 6.55 6.51
C TYR A 649 -12.15 7.15 7.21
N LEU A 650 -10.96 7.05 6.60
CA LEU A 650 -9.74 7.79 6.98
C LEU A 650 -9.14 8.48 5.74
N PHE A 651 -9.13 9.82 5.72
CA PHE A 651 -8.87 10.62 4.52
C PHE A 651 -7.94 11.82 4.77
N ALA A 652 -7.31 12.32 3.70
CA ALA A 652 -6.50 13.53 3.74
C ALA A 652 -7.41 14.76 3.88
N TYR A 653 -7.15 15.59 4.89
CA TYR A 653 -7.79 16.90 5.06
C TYR A 653 -6.85 17.93 5.68
N GLY A 654 -6.88 19.17 5.16
CA GLY A 654 -6.15 20.32 5.69
C GLY A 654 -5.17 20.97 4.72
N GLN A 655 -4.72 22.18 5.06
CA GLN A 655 -3.81 22.99 4.24
C GLN A 655 -2.37 22.45 4.22
N HIS A 656 -1.91 21.85 5.33
CA HIS A 656 -0.57 21.30 5.47
C HIS A 656 -0.32 20.09 4.57
N LEU A 657 -1.37 19.37 4.16
CA LEU A 657 -1.33 18.24 3.21
C LEU A 657 -1.13 18.69 1.76
N THR A 658 0.01 19.32 1.47
CA THR A 658 0.35 19.80 0.13
C THR A 658 1.00 18.70 -0.71
N PHE A 659 0.39 18.39 -1.85
CA PHE A 659 0.90 17.44 -2.85
C PHE A 659 1.59 18.18 -3.99
N GLN A 660 2.79 17.75 -4.37
CA GLN A 660 3.51 18.29 -5.53
C GLN A 660 3.40 17.35 -6.75
N LEU A 661 2.82 17.85 -7.84
CA LEU A 661 2.73 17.20 -9.14
C LEU A 661 3.73 17.82 -10.12
N ARG A 662 4.34 17.00 -10.99
CA ARG A 662 5.09 17.47 -12.16
C ARG A 662 4.38 17.05 -13.44
N LEU A 663 4.29 17.97 -14.40
CA LEU A 663 3.99 17.66 -15.80
C LEU A 663 5.24 17.95 -16.64
N ASP A 664 5.70 16.99 -17.41
CA ASP A 664 6.75 17.18 -18.42
C ASP A 664 6.13 17.03 -19.83
N LEU A 665 6.49 17.91 -20.76
CA LEU A 665 6.18 17.80 -22.19
C LEU A 665 7.50 17.82 -22.96
N GLN A 666 7.57 17.06 -24.05
CA GLN A 666 8.75 16.98 -24.91
C GLN A 666 8.38 17.19 -26.38
N ASP A 667 9.24 17.89 -27.10
CA ASP A 667 9.23 17.97 -28.56
C ASP A 667 7.90 18.54 -29.09
N ILE A 668 7.46 19.64 -28.45
CA ILE A 668 6.28 20.44 -28.80
C ILE A 668 6.50 21.08 -30.18
N ARG A 669 5.46 21.07 -31.02
CA ARG A 669 5.48 21.61 -32.38
C ARG A 669 4.33 22.58 -32.56
N GLU A 670 4.41 23.44 -33.58
CA GLU A 670 3.29 24.31 -33.95
C GLU A 670 2.02 23.55 -34.35
N GLY A 671 2.14 22.31 -34.83
CA GLY A 671 1.00 21.41 -35.07
C GLY A 671 0.27 20.96 -33.80
N ASP A 672 0.78 21.28 -32.60
CA ASP A 672 0.17 20.93 -31.32
C ASP A 672 -0.71 22.05 -30.73
N ARG A 673 -0.86 23.20 -31.42
CA ARG A 673 -1.61 24.40 -30.97
C ARG A 673 -2.95 24.10 -30.27
N GLU A 674 -3.76 23.19 -30.81
CA GLU A 674 -5.06 22.80 -30.20
C GLU A 674 -4.91 21.94 -28.94
N ALA A 675 -3.95 21.01 -28.93
CA ALA A 675 -3.66 20.19 -27.75
C ALA A 675 -3.08 21.03 -26.59
N LEU A 676 -2.31 22.08 -26.93
CA LEU A 676 -1.79 23.06 -25.98
C LEU A 676 -2.87 23.99 -25.44
N ALA A 677 -3.76 24.51 -26.29
CA ALA A 677 -4.94 25.28 -25.85
C ALA A 677 -5.81 24.46 -24.89
N LEU A 678 -6.09 23.20 -25.24
CA LEU A 678 -6.81 22.28 -24.36
C LEU A 678 -6.09 22.07 -23.03
N LEU A 679 -4.75 21.96 -23.01
CA LEU A 679 -3.99 21.85 -21.78
C LEU A 679 -4.07 23.12 -20.93
N ALA A 680 -4.02 24.32 -21.51
CA ALA A 680 -4.20 25.58 -20.80
C ALA A 680 -5.59 25.66 -20.12
N HIS A 681 -6.66 25.31 -20.85
CA HIS A 681 -8.01 25.24 -20.28
C HIS A 681 -8.12 24.18 -19.16
N LEU A 682 -7.43 23.03 -19.28
CA LEU A 682 -7.40 22.01 -18.22
C LEU A 682 -6.61 22.45 -16.97
N LEU A 683 -5.56 23.26 -17.12
CA LEU A 683 -4.83 23.85 -15.99
C LEU A 683 -5.71 24.89 -15.27
N ARG A 684 -6.46 25.70 -16.03
CA ARG A 684 -7.47 26.66 -15.52
C ARG A 684 -8.65 25.97 -14.84
N ASP A 685 -9.10 24.83 -15.36
CA ASP A 685 -10.07 23.96 -14.69
C ASP A 685 -9.48 23.42 -13.36
N PHE A 686 -8.25 22.95 -13.35
CA PHE A 686 -7.64 22.37 -12.14
C PHE A 686 -7.34 23.41 -11.06
N SER A 687 -7.04 24.67 -11.41
CA SER A 687 -6.92 25.76 -10.42
C SER A 687 -8.25 26.19 -9.83
N ARG A 688 -9.37 26.01 -10.56
CA ARG A 688 -10.74 26.26 -10.07
C ARG A 688 -11.31 25.13 -9.21
N GLY A 689 -10.82 23.90 -9.40
CA GLY A 689 -11.32 22.69 -8.73
C GLY A 689 -12.19 21.79 -9.63
N ASP A 690 -12.37 22.17 -10.89
CA ASP A 690 -13.22 21.53 -11.91
C ASP A 690 -12.76 20.10 -12.33
N ILE A 691 -11.59 19.65 -11.87
CA ILE A 691 -11.01 18.33 -12.16
C ILE A 691 -10.90 17.49 -10.87
N PRO A 692 -11.99 16.86 -10.39
CA PRO A 692 -11.95 16.05 -9.18
C PRO A 692 -11.13 14.76 -9.37
N ILE A 693 -10.29 14.45 -8.39
CA ILE A 693 -9.36 13.30 -8.31
C ILE A 693 -9.90 12.19 -7.39
N GLY A 694 -9.23 11.04 -7.29
CA GLY A 694 -9.57 9.97 -6.33
C GLY A 694 -10.86 9.16 -6.59
N GLY A 695 -11.46 8.65 -5.52
CA GLY A 695 -12.75 7.96 -5.45
C GLY A 695 -13.87 8.87 -4.90
N GLU A 696 -15.07 8.31 -4.65
CA GLU A 696 -16.23 8.96 -4.00
C GLU A 696 -16.56 10.41 -4.45
N LYS A 697 -16.26 10.76 -5.71
CA LYS A 697 -16.36 12.14 -6.25
C LYS A 697 -17.76 12.75 -6.25
N THR A 698 -18.80 11.91 -6.26
CA THR A 698 -20.21 12.34 -6.15
C THR A 698 -20.66 12.50 -4.69
N SER A 699 -19.77 12.18 -3.76
CA SER A 699 -19.87 12.35 -2.31
C SER A 699 -18.80 13.37 -1.85
N GLY A 700 -18.54 14.40 -2.66
CA GLY A 700 -17.72 15.57 -2.30
C GLY A 700 -16.20 15.39 -2.31
N PHE A 701 -15.70 14.15 -2.28
CA PHE A 701 -14.26 13.89 -2.20
C PHE A 701 -13.48 14.30 -3.45
N GLY A 702 -12.27 14.80 -3.23
CA GLY A 702 -11.23 14.96 -4.25
C GLY A 702 -11.41 16.14 -5.22
N TRP A 703 -12.35 17.05 -4.98
CA TRP A 703 -12.39 18.34 -5.68
C TRP A 703 -11.32 19.24 -5.04
N VAL A 704 -10.19 19.44 -5.72
CA VAL A 704 -9.01 20.16 -5.21
C VAL A 704 -8.56 21.24 -6.19
N GLN A 705 -8.10 22.37 -5.65
CA GLN A 705 -7.57 23.49 -6.43
C GLN A 705 -6.04 23.39 -6.51
N ALA A 706 -5.49 23.54 -7.71
CA ALA A 706 -4.06 23.40 -7.97
C ALA A 706 -3.44 24.62 -8.67
N THR A 707 -2.35 25.13 -8.12
CA THR A 707 -1.60 26.26 -8.69
C THR A 707 -0.32 25.75 -9.35
N VAL A 708 0.01 26.27 -10.55
CA VAL A 708 1.34 26.09 -11.15
C VAL A 708 2.31 26.97 -10.37
N HIS A 709 3.21 26.37 -9.60
CA HIS A 709 4.18 27.07 -8.75
C HIS A 709 5.50 27.36 -9.47
N ASP A 710 5.93 26.45 -10.34
CA ASP A 710 7.17 26.59 -11.13
C ASP A 710 6.92 26.20 -12.59
N LEU A 711 7.52 26.92 -13.52
CA LEU A 711 7.59 26.57 -14.94
C LEU A 711 9.04 26.67 -15.41
N THR A 712 9.54 25.62 -16.07
CA THR A 712 10.83 25.65 -16.81
C THR A 712 10.58 25.31 -18.27
N TRP A 713 10.92 26.22 -19.17
CA TRP A 713 10.99 25.99 -20.61
C TRP A 713 12.45 25.90 -21.06
N LEU A 714 12.76 24.87 -21.85
CA LEU A 714 14.04 24.69 -22.53
C LEU A 714 13.78 24.50 -24.02
N THR A 715 14.49 25.23 -24.87
CA THR A 715 14.36 25.13 -26.32
C THR A 715 15.72 25.24 -27.02
N ALA A 716 15.88 24.55 -28.14
CA ALA A 716 17.01 24.76 -29.05
C ALA A 716 16.81 26.02 -29.92
N ASP A 717 15.56 26.41 -30.15
CA ASP A 717 15.14 27.54 -30.99
C ASP A 717 14.31 28.55 -30.18
N PRO A 718 14.76 29.82 -30.03
CA PRO A 718 14.02 30.84 -29.29
C PRO A 718 12.75 31.32 -30.02
N GLY A 719 12.57 31.02 -31.31
CA GLY A 719 11.41 31.47 -32.09
C GLY A 719 10.20 30.51 -32.05
N GLY A 720 9.18 30.83 -32.83
CA GLY A 720 8.12 29.90 -33.26
C GLY A 720 7.29 29.33 -32.10
N VAL A 721 7.62 28.11 -31.66
CA VAL A 721 6.91 27.44 -30.54
C VAL A 721 7.11 28.18 -29.22
N SER A 722 8.26 28.84 -29.02
CA SER A 722 8.56 29.60 -27.80
C SER A 722 7.71 30.88 -27.73
N GLU A 723 7.72 31.67 -28.80
CA GLU A 723 6.90 32.89 -28.97
C GLU A 723 5.40 32.55 -28.88
N MET A 724 4.97 31.46 -29.52
CA MET A 724 3.59 30.97 -29.48
C MET A 724 3.11 30.62 -28.07
N LEU A 725 4.00 30.16 -27.18
CA LEU A 725 3.66 29.79 -25.80
C LEU A 725 3.74 30.95 -24.82
N PHE A 726 4.73 31.84 -24.97
CA PHE A 726 5.10 32.80 -23.91
C PHE A 726 5.13 34.28 -24.35
N GLY A 727 4.93 34.55 -25.64
CA GLY A 727 5.18 35.85 -26.26
C GLY A 727 6.67 36.16 -26.41
N GLU A 728 7.00 37.41 -26.71
CA GLU A 728 8.37 37.91 -26.65
C GLU A 728 8.85 37.92 -25.18
N ARG A 729 9.73 36.97 -24.82
CA ARG A 729 10.40 36.92 -23.51
C ARG A 729 11.88 36.68 -23.67
N PHE A 730 12.66 37.27 -22.76
CA PHE A 730 14.09 37.02 -22.67
C PHE A 730 14.37 35.58 -22.23
N LEU A 731 15.27 34.90 -22.94
CA LEU A 731 15.74 33.55 -22.63
C LEU A 731 17.22 33.59 -22.26
N THR A 732 17.60 32.80 -21.25
CA THR A 732 18.99 32.66 -20.79
C THR A 732 19.66 31.45 -21.43
N LYS A 733 20.96 31.53 -21.76
CA LYS A 733 21.68 30.41 -22.36
C LYS A 733 22.21 29.44 -21.29
N ASP A 734 21.71 28.22 -21.27
CA ASP A 734 22.09 27.12 -20.39
C ASP A 734 22.67 25.96 -21.22
N GLY A 735 23.96 26.07 -21.57
CA GLY A 735 24.67 25.11 -22.42
C GLY A 735 24.15 25.06 -23.85
N ILE A 736 23.45 23.96 -24.19
CA ILE A 736 22.74 23.78 -25.48
C ILE A 736 21.32 24.38 -25.49
N TRP A 737 20.79 24.80 -24.34
CA TRP A 737 19.41 25.26 -24.23
C TRP A 737 19.32 26.78 -24.14
N GLN A 738 18.31 27.36 -24.78
CA GLN A 738 17.74 28.64 -24.35
C GLN A 738 16.67 28.33 -23.29
N ARG A 739 16.69 29.06 -22.18
CA ARG A 739 16.01 28.70 -20.92
C ARG A 739 15.22 29.86 -20.34
N LEU A 740 13.98 29.55 -19.96
CA LEU A 740 13.10 30.39 -19.16
C LEU A 740 12.70 29.61 -17.90
N ASP A 741 12.88 30.20 -16.73
CA ASP A 741 12.26 29.76 -15.49
C ASP A 741 11.31 30.86 -15.01
N LEU A 742 10.12 30.46 -14.56
CA LEU A 742 9.11 31.32 -13.92
C LEU A 742 8.65 30.66 -12.63
N SER A 743 8.25 31.46 -11.64
CA SER A 743 7.71 30.96 -10.36
C SER A 743 6.52 31.78 -9.86
N GLY A 744 5.77 31.25 -8.90
CA GLY A 744 4.65 31.93 -8.27
C GLY A 744 3.55 32.34 -9.27
N GLU A 745 3.04 33.56 -9.13
CA GLU A 745 1.98 34.09 -10.00
C GLU A 745 2.40 34.18 -11.47
N GLU A 746 3.67 34.45 -11.76
CA GLU A 746 4.17 34.44 -13.14
C GLU A 746 4.08 33.05 -13.77
N ALA A 747 4.39 31.99 -13.02
CA ALA A 747 4.24 30.60 -13.51
C ALA A 747 2.78 30.19 -13.69
N ALA A 748 1.88 30.69 -12.84
CA ALA A 748 0.44 30.49 -12.97
C ALA A 748 -0.15 31.24 -14.19
N ALA A 749 0.33 32.44 -14.47
CA ALA A 749 -0.08 33.25 -15.63
C ALA A 749 0.64 32.88 -16.94
N ALA A 750 1.79 32.20 -16.88
CA ALA A 750 2.64 31.91 -18.05
C ALA A 750 1.94 31.16 -19.20
N LEU A 751 0.89 30.39 -18.91
CA LEU A 751 0.16 29.58 -19.88
C LEU A 751 -1.22 30.16 -20.23
N THR A 752 -1.36 31.49 -20.23
CA THR A 752 -2.53 32.20 -20.80
C THR A 752 -2.58 32.14 -22.33
N PHE A 753 -2.45 30.94 -22.91
CA PHE A 753 -2.79 30.69 -24.31
C PHE A 753 -4.32 30.64 -24.44
N ASP A 754 -5.00 31.77 -24.21
CA ASP A 754 -6.47 31.88 -24.11
C ASP A 754 -7.13 31.88 -25.51
N ARG A 755 -6.68 30.95 -26.38
CA ARG A 755 -7.35 30.65 -27.64
C ARG A 755 -8.63 29.87 -27.32
N PRO A 756 -9.82 30.37 -27.73
CA PRO A 756 -11.06 29.63 -27.51
C PRO A 756 -11.07 28.37 -28.37
N LEU A 757 -11.55 27.26 -27.80
CA LEU A 757 -11.61 25.96 -28.49
C LEU A 757 -12.64 25.93 -29.63
N VAL A 758 -13.56 26.90 -29.68
CA VAL A 758 -14.54 27.09 -30.76
C VAL A 758 -14.62 28.55 -31.18
N PRO A 759 -15.01 28.86 -32.44
CA PRO A 759 -15.23 30.23 -32.88
C PRO A 759 -16.30 30.92 -32.02
N PRO A 760 -16.19 32.24 -31.74
CA PRO A 760 -17.14 32.97 -30.88
C PRO A 760 -18.62 32.99 -31.33
N LYS A 761 -18.95 32.44 -32.51
CA LYS A 761 -20.32 32.32 -33.05
C LYS A 761 -20.85 30.88 -33.05
N ALA A 762 -20.15 29.93 -32.43
CA ALA A 762 -20.63 28.56 -32.28
C ALA A 762 -21.80 28.50 -31.29
N ALA A 763 -23.02 28.34 -31.80
CA ALA A 763 -24.22 28.23 -30.97
C ALA A 763 -24.21 26.93 -30.15
N VAL A 764 -24.12 27.06 -28.83
CA VAL A 764 -24.36 25.96 -27.89
C VAL A 764 -25.79 25.45 -28.09
N ARG A 765 -25.96 24.14 -28.29
CA ARG A 765 -27.28 23.56 -28.58
C ARG A 765 -28.17 23.66 -27.34
N ALA A 766 -29.38 24.21 -27.49
CA ALA A 766 -30.34 24.31 -26.39
C ALA A 766 -30.78 22.93 -25.84
N THR A 767 -30.70 21.87 -26.65
CA THR A 767 -30.93 20.48 -26.24
C THR A 767 -29.61 19.78 -25.93
N PRO A 768 -29.43 19.21 -24.71
CA PRO A 768 -28.23 18.44 -24.38
C PRO A 768 -28.05 17.22 -25.31
N PRO A 769 -26.84 16.99 -25.87
CA PRO A 769 -26.58 15.83 -26.70
C PRO A 769 -26.68 14.50 -25.93
N ARG A 770 -27.01 13.44 -26.67
CA ARG A 770 -27.09 12.05 -26.19
C ARG A 770 -25.84 11.29 -26.62
N ALA A 771 -25.38 10.36 -25.79
CA ALA A 771 -24.30 9.43 -26.14
C ALA A 771 -24.82 8.32 -27.09
N GLU A 772 -23.92 7.54 -27.69
CA GLU A 772 -24.26 6.39 -28.58
C GLU A 772 -25.27 5.42 -27.92
N ALA A 773 -25.22 5.26 -26.60
CA ALA A 773 -26.14 4.43 -25.80
C ALA A 773 -27.53 5.08 -25.54
N GLY A 774 -27.89 6.17 -26.23
CA GLY A 774 -29.24 6.74 -26.29
C GLY A 774 -29.65 7.67 -25.13
N PHE A 775 -28.85 7.79 -24.07
CA PHE A 775 -29.13 8.66 -22.92
C PHE A 775 -28.36 9.99 -22.94
N ILE A 776 -28.90 11.03 -22.28
CA ILE A 776 -28.20 12.30 -22.07
C ILE A 776 -27.12 12.08 -21.02
N SER A 777 -25.86 12.35 -21.37
CA SER A 777 -24.71 12.13 -20.50
C SER A 777 -24.02 13.45 -20.17
N HIS A 778 -24.35 14.05 -19.02
CA HIS A 778 -23.68 15.23 -18.41
C HIS A 778 -22.22 14.91 -17.94
N ARG A 779 -21.63 13.87 -18.53
CA ARG A 779 -20.43 13.15 -18.12
C ARG A 779 -19.63 12.67 -19.35
N ALA A 780 -20.29 12.47 -20.49
CA ALA A 780 -19.68 12.61 -21.82
C ALA A 780 -19.61 14.08 -22.26
N PHE A 781 -20.55 14.93 -21.83
CA PHE A 781 -20.65 16.35 -22.17
C PHE A 781 -20.61 17.22 -20.91
N GLY A 782 -19.85 18.31 -20.93
CA GLY A 782 -19.86 19.38 -19.93
C GLY A 782 -20.75 20.55 -20.35
N GLY A 783 -20.55 21.74 -19.76
CA GLY A 783 -21.26 22.98 -20.11
C GLY A 783 -22.71 23.06 -19.64
N TYR A 784 -23.46 21.95 -19.68
CA TYR A 784 -24.85 21.83 -19.19
C TYR A 784 -24.92 21.42 -17.71
N CYS A 785 -24.05 22.00 -16.88
CA CYS A 785 -23.94 21.70 -15.45
C CYS A 785 -23.95 23.02 -14.66
N GLY A 786 -24.80 23.11 -13.64
CA GLY A 786 -24.83 24.22 -12.69
C GLY A 786 -24.54 23.75 -11.27
N MET A 787 -24.30 24.70 -10.35
CA MET A 787 -24.23 24.44 -8.92
C MET A 787 -25.54 24.88 -8.27
N LEU A 788 -26.20 23.99 -7.54
CA LEU A 788 -27.31 24.34 -6.66
C LEU A 788 -26.74 24.51 -5.25
N HIS A 789 -26.78 25.72 -4.73
CA HIS A 789 -26.49 25.99 -3.33
C HIS A 789 -27.74 25.67 -2.50
N ILE A 790 -27.54 25.02 -1.35
CA ILE A 790 -28.60 24.67 -0.41
C ILE A 790 -28.10 25.09 0.97
N GLU A 791 -28.82 26.02 1.59
CA GLU A 791 -28.65 26.39 2.99
C GLU A 791 -29.68 25.63 3.83
N ALA A 792 -29.31 25.20 5.02
CA ALA A 792 -30.15 24.36 5.88
C ALA A 792 -29.78 24.54 7.37
N GLU A 793 -30.80 24.52 8.22
CA GLU A 793 -30.69 24.65 9.67
C GLU A 793 -30.91 23.29 10.35
N VAL A 794 -30.21 23.03 11.46
CA VAL A 794 -30.31 21.79 12.24
C VAL A 794 -31.30 21.96 13.37
N LEU A 795 -32.58 21.65 13.11
CA LEU A 795 -33.70 21.90 14.03
C LEU A 795 -33.74 20.96 15.26
N THR A 796 -32.91 19.92 15.32
CA THR A 796 -32.87 18.97 16.45
C THR A 796 -31.44 18.52 16.79
N PRO A 797 -31.12 18.24 18.08
CA PRO A 797 -29.79 17.75 18.46
C PRO A 797 -29.40 16.45 17.76
N LEU A 798 -28.39 16.53 16.90
CA LEU A 798 -27.82 15.35 16.23
C LEU A 798 -26.91 14.58 17.20
N HIS A 799 -27.00 13.26 17.18
CA HIS A 799 -26.17 12.39 18.00
C HIS A 799 -25.56 11.30 17.11
N VAL A 800 -24.30 11.48 16.73
CA VAL A 800 -23.52 10.45 16.03
C VAL A 800 -22.29 10.15 16.87
N ARG A 801 -22.09 8.88 17.20
CA ARG A 801 -20.85 8.43 17.82
C ARG A 801 -19.83 8.17 16.73
N GLU A 802 -18.82 9.04 16.68
CA GLU A 802 -17.71 8.91 15.74
C GLU A 802 -16.77 7.74 16.06
N SER A 803 -16.04 7.30 15.03
CA SER A 803 -14.93 6.34 15.09
C SER A 803 -13.64 6.89 15.72
N GLY A 804 -13.66 8.09 16.32
CA GLY A 804 -12.52 8.73 16.99
C GLY A 804 -12.56 8.66 18.52
N GLU A 805 -11.56 9.25 19.18
CA GLU A 805 -11.56 9.43 20.62
C GLU A 805 -12.68 10.37 21.11
N PRO A 806 -13.15 10.21 22.37
CA PRO A 806 -14.05 11.16 22.99
C PRO A 806 -13.33 12.47 23.25
N SER A 807 -13.83 13.56 22.69
CA SER A 807 -13.37 14.93 22.96
C SER A 807 -13.60 15.33 24.41
N ARG A 808 -14.68 14.83 25.02
CA ARG A 808 -15.04 15.11 26.41
C ARG A 808 -15.19 13.81 27.19
N ARG A 809 -14.64 13.79 28.40
CA ARG A 809 -14.65 12.66 29.33
C ARG A 809 -15.15 13.19 30.67
N ALA A 810 -16.17 12.55 31.25
CA ALA A 810 -16.76 12.93 32.54
C ALA A 810 -16.85 11.70 33.45
N GLN A 811 -16.77 11.92 34.77
CA GLN A 811 -17.00 10.89 35.77
C GLN A 811 -18.28 11.24 36.53
N LEU A 812 -19.29 10.39 36.41
CA LEU A 812 -20.57 10.49 37.10
C LEU A 812 -20.68 9.38 38.17
N ALA A 813 -21.77 9.41 38.95
CA ALA A 813 -22.02 8.45 40.02
C ALA A 813 -22.29 7.02 39.51
N ASP A 814 -22.90 6.88 38.33
CA ASP A 814 -23.10 5.58 37.66
C ASP A 814 -21.83 5.12 36.91
N GLY A 815 -20.94 6.04 36.53
CA GLY A 815 -19.60 5.76 36.04
C GLY A 815 -19.03 6.79 35.07
N ARG A 816 -17.99 6.37 34.32
CA ARG A 816 -17.35 7.21 33.29
C ARG A 816 -18.25 7.33 32.05
N VAL A 817 -18.51 8.57 31.65
CA VAL A 817 -19.21 8.95 30.41
C VAL A 817 -18.22 9.57 29.43
N ASN A 818 -18.44 9.29 28.15
CA ASN A 818 -17.62 9.75 27.02
C ASN A 818 -18.52 10.52 26.04
N GLY A 819 -18.02 11.62 25.48
CA GLY A 819 -18.70 12.45 24.49
C GLY A 819 -17.79 12.83 23.31
N TRP A 820 -18.38 13.00 22.13
CA TRP A 820 -17.69 13.22 20.85
C TRP A 820 -18.16 14.51 20.15
N ASP A 821 -17.24 15.17 19.45
CA ASP A 821 -17.49 16.36 18.63
C ASP A 821 -17.95 15.91 17.23
N PHE A 822 -19.23 15.57 17.11
CA PHE A 822 -19.76 14.98 15.88
C PHE A 822 -19.58 15.90 14.66
N PHE A 823 -19.18 15.29 13.54
CA PHE A 823 -18.89 15.94 12.26
C PHE A 823 -17.72 16.93 12.30
N SER A 824 -16.80 16.77 13.26
CA SER A 824 -15.55 17.53 13.27
C SER A 824 -14.59 17.02 12.18
N LEU A 825 -14.05 17.93 11.38
CA LEU A 825 -12.98 17.63 10.42
C LEU A 825 -11.64 17.69 11.16
N SER A 826 -11.38 16.70 12.00
CA SER A 826 -10.24 16.66 12.90
C SER A 826 -9.58 15.27 13.05
N PRO A 827 -8.33 15.21 13.57
CA PRO A 827 -7.64 13.95 13.86
C PRO A 827 -8.40 12.96 14.76
N PRO A 828 -8.27 11.63 14.53
CA PRO A 828 -8.95 10.62 15.32
C PRO A 828 -8.58 10.62 16.81
N ALA A 829 -7.32 10.87 17.16
CA ALA A 829 -6.86 11.00 18.55
C ALA A 829 -7.10 12.42 19.08
N ALA A 830 -7.57 12.56 20.31
CA ALA A 830 -8.05 13.83 20.84
C ALA A 830 -6.93 14.86 21.06
N GLU A 831 -5.71 14.40 21.34
CA GLU A 831 -4.52 15.24 21.59
C GLU A 831 -4.00 16.00 20.35
N HIS A 832 -4.29 15.49 19.15
CA HIS A 832 -3.89 16.10 17.88
C HIS A 832 -4.96 17.04 17.30
N ARG A 833 -6.13 17.15 17.94
CA ARG A 833 -7.22 18.01 17.46
C ARG A 833 -6.93 19.48 17.78
N PRO A 834 -7.07 20.41 16.81
CA PRO A 834 -6.96 21.83 17.10
C PRO A 834 -8.05 22.29 18.09
N GLU A 835 -7.82 23.42 18.75
CA GLU A 835 -8.82 24.09 19.59
C GLU A 835 -9.95 24.66 18.73
N ALA A 836 -9.60 25.42 17.69
CA ALA A 836 -10.53 25.84 16.64
C ALA A 836 -10.81 24.67 15.68
N ARG A 837 -11.98 24.03 15.84
CA ARG A 837 -12.41 22.88 15.02
C ARG A 837 -13.38 23.33 13.94
N GLN A 838 -13.18 22.81 12.73
CA GLN A 838 -14.10 23.01 11.61
C GLN A 838 -15.09 21.84 11.55
N TYR A 839 -16.37 22.14 11.41
CA TYR A 839 -17.45 21.15 11.38
C TYR A 839 -18.11 21.12 10.01
N ALA A 840 -18.51 19.94 9.53
CA ALA A 840 -19.27 19.83 8.28
C ALA A 840 -20.14 18.58 8.18
N LEU A 841 -21.43 18.74 7.87
CA LEU A 841 -22.34 17.62 7.65
C LEU A 841 -21.83 16.72 6.51
N PRO A 842 -21.78 15.38 6.68
CA PRO A 842 -21.23 14.47 5.68
C PRO A 842 -21.99 14.52 4.35
N SER A 843 -21.26 14.72 3.27
CA SER A 843 -21.75 14.69 1.89
C SER A 843 -22.60 13.46 1.55
N HIS A 844 -22.24 12.29 2.10
CA HIS A 844 -22.98 11.04 1.90
C HIS A 844 -24.36 11.06 2.57
N SER A 845 -24.48 11.66 3.76
CA SER A 845 -25.74 11.80 4.49
C SER A 845 -26.67 12.79 3.78
N LEU A 846 -26.12 13.94 3.34
CA LEU A 846 -26.84 14.93 2.53
C LEU A 846 -27.35 14.31 1.20
N ARG A 847 -26.48 13.57 0.50
CA ARG A 847 -26.83 12.81 -0.71
C ARG A 847 -27.94 11.78 -0.46
N GLY A 848 -27.92 11.10 0.69
CA GLY A 848 -28.96 10.14 1.10
C GLY A 848 -30.31 10.81 1.33
N MET A 849 -30.34 11.88 2.13
CA MET A 849 -31.54 12.69 2.40
C MET A 849 -32.15 13.25 1.10
N ILE A 850 -31.34 13.90 0.27
CA ILE A 850 -31.82 14.53 -0.98
C ILE A 850 -32.23 13.46 -2.02
N ARG A 851 -31.61 12.27 -2.01
CA ARG A 851 -32.11 11.12 -2.78
C ARG A 851 -33.50 10.68 -2.30
N HIS A 852 -33.74 10.55 -1.00
CA HIS A 852 -35.03 10.12 -0.47
C HIS A 852 -36.15 11.12 -0.80
N LEU A 853 -35.91 12.43 -0.61
CA LEU A 853 -36.83 13.49 -1.05
C LEU A 853 -37.15 13.39 -2.55
N TYR A 854 -36.13 13.16 -3.38
CA TYR A 854 -36.33 12.98 -4.82
C TYR A 854 -37.06 11.68 -5.19
N THR A 855 -36.81 10.57 -4.48
CA THR A 855 -37.57 9.30 -4.65
C THR A 855 -39.06 9.52 -4.44
N ILE A 856 -39.44 10.25 -3.39
CA ILE A 856 -40.84 10.61 -3.11
C ILE A 856 -41.39 11.52 -4.22
N ALA A 857 -40.69 12.62 -4.53
CA ALA A 857 -41.16 13.61 -5.51
C ALA A 857 -41.22 13.10 -6.97
N SER A 858 -40.53 12.01 -7.29
CA SER A 858 -40.52 11.37 -8.62
C SER A 858 -41.26 10.02 -8.66
N ASP A 859 -41.96 9.67 -7.58
CA ASP A 859 -42.72 8.41 -7.38
C ASP A 859 -41.92 7.12 -7.70
N ALA A 860 -40.61 7.14 -7.43
CA ALA A 860 -39.67 6.08 -7.83
C ALA A 860 -39.72 4.85 -6.89
N ARG A 861 -40.90 4.22 -6.78
CA ARG A 861 -41.18 3.13 -5.82
C ARG A 861 -40.58 1.76 -6.17
N GLU A 862 -40.27 1.52 -7.45
CA GLU A 862 -39.77 0.24 -7.95
C GLU A 862 -38.25 0.23 -8.16
N GLU A 863 -37.58 -0.89 -7.88
CA GLU A 863 -36.16 -1.07 -8.16
C GLU A 863 -35.88 -1.08 -9.67
N SER A 864 -34.80 -0.41 -10.10
CA SER A 864 -34.35 -0.46 -11.49
C SER A 864 -33.91 -1.88 -11.87
N ALA A 865 -34.56 -2.48 -12.88
CA ALA A 865 -34.33 -3.86 -13.28
C ALA A 865 -33.00 -4.08 -14.01
N ASP A 866 -32.61 -3.13 -14.86
CA ASP A 866 -31.32 -3.12 -15.55
C ASP A 866 -30.90 -1.69 -15.97
N ILE A 867 -29.66 -1.52 -16.42
CA ILE A 867 -29.07 -0.21 -16.73
C ILE A 867 -29.75 0.56 -17.88
N SER A 868 -30.54 -0.10 -18.72
CA SER A 868 -31.37 0.54 -19.76
C SER A 868 -32.75 0.97 -19.25
N ARG A 869 -33.17 0.47 -18.08
CA ARG A 869 -34.50 0.67 -17.47
C ARG A 869 -34.35 1.10 -16.01
N LEU A 870 -33.78 2.29 -15.84
CA LEU A 870 -33.59 2.95 -14.55
C LEU A 870 -34.82 3.78 -14.15
N ASN A 871 -35.23 3.70 -12.88
CA ASN A 871 -36.17 4.65 -12.30
C ASN A 871 -35.55 6.07 -12.22
N PRO A 872 -36.34 7.14 -11.99
CA PRO A 872 -35.82 8.51 -11.96
C PRO A 872 -34.69 8.73 -10.95
N ALA A 873 -34.82 8.19 -9.73
CA ALA A 873 -33.84 8.36 -8.66
C ALA A 873 -32.50 7.67 -8.96
N ASP A 874 -32.52 6.46 -9.50
CA ASP A 874 -31.34 5.71 -9.93
C ASP A 874 -30.66 6.34 -11.15
N SER A 875 -31.46 6.86 -12.09
CA SER A 875 -30.98 7.63 -13.25
C SER A 875 -30.20 8.88 -12.81
N LEU A 876 -30.62 9.55 -11.73
CA LEU A 876 -30.02 10.80 -11.24
C LEU A 876 -28.88 10.59 -10.22
N PHE A 877 -29.07 9.72 -9.22
CA PHE A 877 -28.14 9.52 -8.09
C PHE A 877 -27.15 8.35 -8.30
N GLY A 878 -27.34 7.55 -9.34
CA GLY A 878 -26.53 6.38 -9.67
C GLY A 878 -27.13 5.08 -9.11
N TRP A 879 -26.71 3.96 -9.71
CA TRP A 879 -27.25 2.62 -9.44
C TRP A 879 -26.20 1.52 -9.70
N VAL A 880 -26.35 0.39 -9.01
CA VAL A 880 -25.52 -0.81 -9.15
C VAL A 880 -26.45 -2.03 -9.18
N GLY A 881 -26.41 -2.77 -10.28
CA GLY A 881 -27.16 -4.00 -10.50
C GLY A 881 -26.35 -5.27 -10.24
N LYS A 882 -27.00 -6.41 -10.45
CA LYS A 882 -26.48 -7.75 -10.14
C LYS A 882 -25.63 -8.35 -11.28
N GLY A 883 -25.67 -7.78 -12.49
CA GLY A 883 -24.95 -8.27 -13.67
C GLY A 883 -23.58 -7.60 -13.92
N PRO A 884 -22.67 -8.26 -14.68
CA PRO A 884 -21.35 -7.71 -14.98
C PRO A 884 -21.43 -6.42 -15.79
N ASN A 885 -20.82 -5.34 -15.26
CA ASN A 885 -20.89 -3.98 -15.80
C ASN A 885 -22.29 -3.32 -15.75
N GLN A 886 -23.24 -3.87 -14.99
CA GLN A 886 -24.48 -3.16 -14.64
C GLN A 886 -24.23 -2.19 -13.47
N ALA A 887 -23.61 -1.06 -13.75
CA ALA A 887 -23.48 0.03 -12.79
C ALA A 887 -23.38 1.37 -13.52
N ILE A 888 -23.93 2.41 -12.94
CA ILE A 888 -23.88 3.80 -13.43
C ILE A 888 -23.60 4.75 -12.26
N ALA A 889 -22.60 5.62 -12.43
CA ALA A 889 -22.30 6.65 -11.43
C ALA A 889 -23.39 7.73 -11.39
N GLY A 890 -23.59 8.34 -10.22
CA GLY A 890 -24.51 9.48 -10.08
C GLY A 890 -24.12 10.68 -10.93
N ARG A 891 -25.14 11.42 -11.38
CA ARG A 891 -24.98 12.67 -12.15
C ARG A 891 -24.79 13.88 -11.23
N LEU A 892 -25.34 13.82 -10.02
CA LEU A 892 -25.15 14.83 -8.97
C LEU A 892 -23.88 14.56 -8.15
N SER A 893 -23.30 15.64 -7.64
CA SER A 893 -22.25 15.62 -6.61
C SER A 893 -22.69 16.48 -5.43
N PHE A 894 -22.40 16.02 -4.21
CA PHE A 894 -22.75 16.71 -2.97
C PHE A 894 -21.47 17.06 -2.22
N GLY A 895 -21.26 18.35 -1.92
CA GLY A 895 -20.18 18.80 -1.05
C GLY A 895 -20.43 18.41 0.42
N PHE A 896 -19.46 18.72 1.27
CA PHE A 896 -19.67 18.76 2.71
C PHE A 896 -20.31 20.11 3.06
N ALA A 897 -21.39 20.11 3.85
CA ALA A 897 -22.02 21.36 4.27
C ALA A 897 -21.34 21.84 5.57
N HIS A 898 -20.40 22.77 5.43
CA HIS A 898 -19.69 23.37 6.55
C HIS A 898 -20.64 24.22 7.41
N PHE A 899 -20.52 24.11 8.73
CA PHE A 899 -21.15 25.06 9.65
C PHE A 899 -20.38 26.37 9.62
N ALA A 900 -21.08 27.50 9.45
CA ALA A 900 -20.47 28.83 9.50
C ALA A 900 -20.11 29.21 10.95
N GLU A 901 -21.09 29.13 11.84
CA GLU A 901 -20.97 29.44 13.28
C GLU A 901 -21.54 28.26 14.09
N PRO A 902 -20.72 27.25 14.43
CA PRO A 902 -21.17 26.04 15.12
C PRO A 902 -21.30 26.26 16.64
N GLU A 903 -22.52 26.31 17.16
CA GLU A 903 -22.77 26.24 18.60
C GLU A 903 -22.67 24.79 19.11
N LEU A 904 -21.98 24.60 20.25
CA LEU A 904 -21.65 23.27 20.79
C LEU A 904 -22.12 23.13 22.24
N ALA A 905 -23.10 22.24 22.47
CA ALA A 905 -23.65 21.95 23.78
C ALA A 905 -23.55 20.45 24.13
N TRP A 906 -23.32 20.15 25.40
CA TRP A 906 -23.03 18.80 25.89
C TRP A 906 -24.14 18.26 26.79
N PHE A 907 -24.98 17.38 26.26
CA PHE A 907 -26.10 16.77 26.99
C PHE A 907 -25.87 15.28 27.25
N GLN A 908 -26.28 14.80 28.42
CA GLN A 908 -26.46 13.37 28.65
C GLN A 908 -27.82 12.94 28.07
N VAL A 909 -27.79 12.46 26.83
CA VAL A 909 -29.01 11.97 26.15
C VAL A 909 -29.38 10.56 26.65
N PRO A 910 -30.62 10.30 27.08
CA PRO A 910 -31.13 8.91 27.14
C PRO A 910 -31.15 8.33 25.72
N TYR A 911 -31.05 7.01 25.58
CA TYR A 911 -31.00 6.36 24.26
C TYR A 911 -32.29 6.66 23.48
N PRO A 912 -32.25 7.44 22.38
CA PRO A 912 -33.44 8.19 21.93
C PRO A 912 -34.42 7.38 21.07
N TYR A 913 -34.14 6.11 20.83
CA TYR A 913 -35.11 5.20 20.20
C TYR A 913 -36.19 4.79 21.21
N GLY A 914 -37.32 5.51 21.20
CA GLY A 914 -38.51 5.16 21.97
C GLY A 914 -39.25 6.39 22.50
N GLN A 915 -39.55 6.35 23.80
CA GLN A 915 -40.52 7.23 24.46
C GLN A 915 -39.99 8.63 24.82
N TRP A 916 -38.76 9.00 24.47
CA TRP A 916 -38.14 10.25 24.93
C TRP A 916 -38.36 11.43 23.96
N ARG A 917 -38.95 12.51 24.46
CA ARG A 917 -39.08 13.81 23.79
C ARG A 917 -38.23 14.87 24.47
N TYR A 918 -37.88 15.93 23.75
CA TYR A 918 -37.21 17.11 24.30
C TYR A 918 -38.20 18.28 24.38
N HIS A 919 -38.46 18.80 25.58
CA HIS A 919 -39.38 19.91 25.85
C HIS A 919 -38.82 20.79 26.97
N GLY A 920 -38.83 22.12 26.81
CA GLY A 920 -38.47 23.06 27.87
C GLY A 920 -37.11 22.76 28.51
N ASP A 921 -36.09 22.56 27.67
CA ASP A 921 -34.71 22.21 28.03
C ASP A 921 -34.51 20.88 28.77
N GLN A 922 -35.51 19.98 28.76
CA GLN A 922 -35.43 18.67 29.42
C GLN A 922 -35.92 17.52 28.52
N TRP A 923 -35.35 16.33 28.75
CA TRP A 923 -35.83 15.09 28.16
C TRP A 923 -36.93 14.47 29.02
N VAL A 924 -38.09 14.18 28.43
CA VAL A 924 -39.31 13.68 29.10
C VAL A 924 -39.74 12.36 28.45
N GLN A 925 -40.18 11.38 29.25
CA GLN A 925 -40.57 10.05 28.77
C GLN A 925 -42.10 9.92 28.58
N GLU A 926 -42.58 10.08 27.35
CA GLU A 926 -43.98 9.92 26.94
C GLU A 926 -44.35 8.45 26.68
N ARG A 927 -45.12 7.83 27.57
CA ARG A 927 -45.64 6.46 27.35
C ARG A 927 -46.79 6.47 26.32
N GLY A 928 -46.52 5.97 25.12
CA GLY A 928 -47.56 5.61 24.15
C GLY A 928 -47.27 6.00 22.70
N ALA A 929 -46.30 6.89 22.45
CA ALA A 929 -45.91 7.25 21.10
C ALA A 929 -45.23 6.07 20.37
N SER A 930 -45.83 5.60 19.29
CA SER A 930 -45.16 4.76 18.30
C SER A 930 -44.12 5.58 17.53
N ALA A 931 -42.96 5.01 17.25
CA ALA A 931 -42.03 5.60 16.30
C ALA A 931 -42.62 5.51 14.87
N THR A 932 -43.01 6.66 14.33
CA THR A 932 -43.35 6.88 12.91
C THR A 932 -42.12 7.40 12.19
#